data_AF-A0A7H4L1B0-F1
#
_entry.id   AF-A0A7H4L1B0-F1
#
_cell.length_a   1.000
_cell.length_b   1.000
_cell.length_c   1.000
_cell.angle_alpha   90.00
_cell.angle_beta   90.00
_cell.angle_gamma   90.00
#
_symmetry.space_group_name_H-M   'P 1'
#
loop_
_entity.id
_entity.type
_entity.pdbx_description
1 polymer ?
#
loop_
_entity_poly.entity_id
_entity_poly.type
_entity_poly.pdbx_seq_one_letter_code
_entity_poly.pdbx_strand_id
1 'polypeptide(L)'
;VFNTLGMSKQPLLRPEGLPLRCYTCGPTVYSTSHLGHARTYISLDMVRRILTDYFNFPVQWSMNVTDIDDKIIDCFNKMNDADKAKYGSALGYSADREKAFFAELDTLNVRRPDSILRVSEVMPEIIDFVDNLVQQGFAYESEGSVYFDVEKYEHDGRFIYAELERSSYTATAENENPAESGEKKRNRNDFALWKKAKPFEEAAGQYWETKWGKGRPGWHIECSTMSGLFYGKQFDVHCGGIDLRFPHHTNEIAQSQTRWGAVPWVRTWLHTGQLRAADGEKMSKSMGNFWSIADGLKKYDVNLIRMIFCLVQWQNVMQLGDDLIEHARVKLTRIMNFLQTVEALVHKSFSELKHGFKPHDHEFAVKISEASQKVHDAFADNFDIPTAIDALIELIDEYYKKKDLVIDSLVISAARLVHNIMTVLGFAPETVLLSQSSTDFAKAGFPQAMCQYRQNVRKNNLNMLKQVRELAKALNIDLKKDSGETAELLKQLEAGVKTNMSQLDTMRDDSLLSIGIKLEDNAEGNVDFKLGDPKQFMEAKKTKQTTQQFKNKPQQPAESKKKGPQMPKPIKDGVPMHPDEYYRSLTDFYSEWDEQNIPTKDAKGEPLSKNQYKKLKQEYQRILTAYNAYHAAPKQ
;
A
#
# COMPACT_ATOMS: atom_id res chain seq x y z
N VAL A 1 0.62 -29.20 11.18
CA VAL A 1 -0.03 -28.64 9.97
C VAL A 1 -0.81 -29.73 9.24
N PHE A 2 -1.96 -29.42 8.64
CA PHE A 2 -2.77 -30.36 7.89
C PHE A 2 -2.10 -30.62 6.53
N ASN A 3 -1.56 -31.82 6.38
CA ASN A 3 -0.96 -32.28 5.14
C ASN A 3 -2.06 -32.90 4.27
N THR A 4 -2.27 -32.35 3.08
CA THR A 4 -3.24 -32.93 2.14
C THR A 4 -2.80 -34.33 1.72
N LEU A 5 -1.48 -34.56 1.62
CA LEU A 5 -0.95 -35.90 1.45
C LEU A 5 -1.19 -36.69 2.76
N GLY A 6 -2.01 -37.73 2.68
CA GLY A 6 -2.43 -38.51 3.84
C GLY A 6 -3.52 -37.88 4.71
N MET A 7 -4.11 -36.75 4.29
CA MET A 7 -5.31 -36.11 4.88
C MET A 7 -5.29 -36.00 6.41
N SER A 8 -4.14 -35.64 6.99
CA SER A 8 -3.93 -35.64 8.44
C SER A 8 -3.02 -34.51 8.90
N LYS A 9 -3.15 -34.12 10.18
CA LYS A 9 -2.22 -33.16 10.80
C LYS A 9 -0.89 -33.86 11.09
N GLN A 10 0.20 -33.30 10.58
CA GLN A 10 1.58 -33.78 10.77
C GLN A 10 2.48 -32.63 11.24
N PRO A 11 3.58 -32.92 11.97
CA PRO A 11 4.60 -31.91 12.28
C PRO A 11 5.21 -31.33 11.00
N LEU A 12 5.37 -30.01 10.95
CA LEU A 12 6.10 -29.37 9.86
C LEU A 12 7.60 -29.42 10.18
N LEU A 13 8.33 -30.25 9.44
CA LEU A 13 9.76 -30.46 9.67
C LEU A 13 10.58 -29.60 8.70
N ARG A 14 11.47 -28.77 9.25
CA ARG A 14 12.48 -28.03 8.48
C ARG A 14 13.79 -28.83 8.45
N PRO A 15 14.45 -28.97 7.29
CA PRO A 15 15.79 -29.57 7.24
C PRO A 15 16.80 -28.77 8.06
N GLU A 16 17.70 -29.46 8.76
CA GLU A 16 18.76 -28.81 9.54
C GLU A 16 19.68 -27.97 8.64
N GLY A 17 20.04 -26.76 9.10
CA GLY A 17 20.93 -25.86 8.37
C GLY A 17 20.34 -25.20 7.10
N LEU A 18 19.12 -25.55 6.67
CA LEU A 18 18.50 -25.01 5.45
C LEU A 18 17.19 -24.27 5.74
N PRO A 19 16.82 -23.24 4.95
CA PRO A 19 15.48 -22.68 5.02
C PRO A 19 14.43 -23.74 4.68
N LEU A 20 13.21 -23.58 5.19
CA LEU A 20 12.05 -24.32 4.73
C LEU A 20 11.76 -23.90 3.28
N ARG A 21 11.81 -24.85 2.36
CA ARG A 21 11.66 -24.61 0.92
C ARG A 21 10.20 -24.75 0.52
N CYS A 22 9.59 -23.61 0.21
CA CYS A 22 8.19 -23.50 -0.15
C CYS A 22 8.04 -23.14 -1.63
N TYR A 23 7.12 -23.82 -2.32
CA TYR A 23 6.70 -23.48 -3.67
C TYR A 23 5.18 -23.23 -3.68
N THR A 24 4.73 -22.23 -4.44
CA THR A 24 3.30 -21.95 -4.61
C THR A 24 2.98 -21.80 -6.08
N CYS A 25 1.98 -22.54 -6.56
CA CYS A 25 1.44 -22.31 -7.90
C CYS A 25 0.88 -20.89 -8.02
N GLY A 26 1.43 -20.11 -8.94
CA GLY A 26 1.00 -18.74 -9.20
C GLY A 26 -0.07 -18.65 -10.29
N PRO A 27 -0.36 -17.43 -10.76
CA PRO A 27 -1.48 -17.19 -11.67
C PRO A 27 -1.13 -17.55 -13.12
N THR A 28 -2.15 -17.93 -13.89
CA THR A 28 -2.15 -17.73 -15.34
C THR A 28 -2.48 -16.27 -15.64
N VAL A 29 -1.54 -15.53 -16.22
CA VAL A 29 -1.63 -14.07 -16.40
C VAL A 29 -2.36 -13.67 -17.68
N TYR A 30 -3.61 -14.14 -17.83
CA TYR A 30 -4.49 -13.83 -18.96
C TYR A 30 -5.59 -12.81 -18.62
N SER A 31 -5.78 -12.49 -17.35
CA SER A 31 -6.86 -11.61 -16.92
C SER A 31 -6.61 -10.99 -15.54
N THR A 32 -7.46 -10.03 -15.17
CA THR A 32 -7.46 -9.39 -13.85
C THR A 32 -7.76 -10.40 -12.75
N SER A 33 -7.10 -10.25 -11.60
CA SER A 33 -7.32 -11.11 -10.44
C SER A 33 -8.66 -10.86 -9.78
N HIS A 34 -9.13 -11.86 -9.05
CA HIS A 34 -10.39 -11.80 -8.30
C HIS A 34 -10.21 -12.09 -6.83
N LEU A 35 -11.28 -11.89 -6.06
CA LEU A 35 -11.26 -12.14 -4.61
C LEU A 35 -10.94 -13.60 -4.25
N GLY A 36 -11.22 -14.55 -5.14
CA GLY A 36 -10.74 -15.94 -4.98
C GLY A 36 -9.21 -16.04 -4.96
N HIS A 37 -8.51 -15.35 -5.88
CA HIS A 37 -7.05 -15.23 -5.82
C HIS A 37 -6.60 -14.53 -4.54
N ALA A 38 -7.26 -13.43 -4.16
CA ALA A 38 -6.95 -12.72 -2.92
C ALA A 38 -7.07 -13.64 -1.70
N ARG A 39 -8.11 -14.48 -1.61
CA ARG A 39 -8.27 -15.47 -0.54
C ARG A 39 -7.07 -16.41 -0.48
N THR A 40 -6.67 -17.01 -1.60
CA THR A 40 -5.52 -17.91 -1.65
C THR A 40 -4.23 -17.22 -1.21
N TYR A 41 -3.87 -16.10 -1.85
CA TYR A 41 -2.57 -15.47 -1.63
C TYR A 41 -2.46 -14.75 -0.27
N ILE A 42 -3.55 -14.14 0.24
CA ILE A 42 -3.54 -13.58 1.60
C ILE A 42 -3.45 -14.70 2.65
N SER A 43 -4.14 -15.82 2.45
CA SER A 43 -4.07 -16.93 3.42
C SER A 43 -2.67 -17.54 3.47
N LEU A 44 -2.04 -17.76 2.32
CA LEU A 44 -0.66 -18.25 2.25
C LEU A 44 0.35 -17.23 2.78
N ASP A 45 0.11 -15.92 2.57
CA ASP A 45 0.91 -14.85 3.18
C ASP A 45 0.82 -14.87 4.70
N MET A 46 -0.37 -15.04 5.29
CA MET A 46 -0.53 -15.17 6.74
C MET A 46 0.20 -16.42 7.26
N VAL A 47 0.08 -17.57 6.59
CA VAL A 47 0.84 -18.78 6.93
C VAL A 47 2.35 -18.52 6.88
N ARG A 48 2.84 -17.89 5.80
CA ARG A 48 4.25 -17.51 5.66
C ARG A 48 4.70 -16.61 6.80
N ARG A 49 3.93 -15.58 7.13
CA ARG A 49 4.26 -14.63 8.21
C ARG A 49 4.24 -15.27 9.59
N ILE A 50 3.31 -16.17 9.88
CA ILE A 50 3.31 -16.94 11.13
C ILE A 50 4.59 -17.80 11.21
N LEU A 51 4.99 -18.44 10.12
CA LEU A 51 6.25 -19.18 10.08
C LEU A 51 7.47 -18.27 10.29
N THR A 52 7.59 -17.17 9.53
CA THR A 52 8.81 -16.35 9.52
C THR A 52 8.90 -15.36 10.67
N ASP A 53 7.79 -14.74 11.07
CA ASP A 53 7.80 -13.59 11.98
C ASP A 53 7.39 -13.97 13.41
N TYR A 54 6.61 -15.05 13.57
CA TYR A 54 6.19 -15.54 14.88
C TYR A 54 7.05 -16.71 15.35
N PHE A 55 7.18 -17.76 14.53
CA PHE A 55 8.02 -18.93 14.85
C PHE A 55 9.50 -18.75 14.45
N ASN A 56 9.85 -17.68 13.74
CA ASN A 56 11.21 -17.40 13.28
C ASN A 56 11.82 -18.55 12.43
N PHE A 57 10.99 -19.26 11.66
CA PHE A 57 11.48 -20.22 10.68
C PHE A 57 12.14 -19.47 9.52
N PRO A 58 13.38 -19.80 9.13
CA PRO A 58 13.92 -19.35 7.86
C PRO A 58 13.12 -20.04 6.75
N VAL A 59 12.53 -19.25 5.86
CA VAL A 59 11.69 -19.74 4.76
C VAL A 59 12.17 -19.14 3.45
N GLN A 60 12.26 -19.99 2.42
CA GLN A 60 12.47 -19.58 1.04
C GLN A 60 11.18 -19.89 0.27
N TRP A 61 10.54 -18.86 -0.27
CA TRP A 61 9.22 -18.97 -0.88
C TRP A 61 9.26 -18.61 -2.36
N SER A 62 9.12 -19.60 -3.23
CA SER A 62 9.11 -19.43 -4.69
C SER A 62 7.71 -19.54 -5.26
N MET A 63 7.46 -18.86 -6.37
CA MET A 63 6.19 -18.88 -7.09
C MET A 63 6.43 -18.84 -8.58
N ASN A 64 5.65 -19.59 -9.37
CA ASN A 64 5.69 -19.43 -10.82
C ASN A 64 4.72 -18.36 -11.33
N VAL A 65 4.89 -17.98 -12.58
CA VAL A 65 3.90 -17.27 -13.39
C VAL A 65 3.71 -18.06 -14.67
N THR A 66 2.48 -18.50 -14.92
CA THR A 66 2.11 -19.12 -16.21
C THR A 66 1.82 -18.00 -17.20
N ASP A 67 2.85 -17.62 -17.96
CA ASP A 67 2.86 -16.58 -19.00
C ASP A 67 2.71 -17.13 -20.43
N ILE A 68 2.57 -18.46 -20.55
CA ILE A 68 2.23 -19.19 -21.78
C ILE A 68 1.04 -20.09 -21.47
N ASP A 69 -0.11 -19.84 -22.10
CA ASP A 69 -1.30 -20.69 -21.96
C ASP A 69 -2.30 -20.42 -23.11
N ASP A 70 -3.17 -21.39 -23.40
CA ASP A 70 -4.30 -21.26 -24.33
C ASP A 70 -5.08 -19.96 -24.10
N LYS A 71 -5.38 -19.63 -22.85
CA LYS A 71 -6.20 -18.47 -22.48
C LYS A 71 -5.49 -17.15 -22.79
N ILE A 72 -4.16 -17.10 -22.66
CA ILE A 72 -3.37 -15.90 -22.96
C ILE A 72 -3.42 -15.63 -24.46
N ILE A 73 -3.16 -16.67 -25.27
CA ILE A 73 -3.21 -16.61 -26.72
C ILE A 73 -4.60 -16.20 -27.20
N ASP A 74 -5.65 -16.83 -26.66
CA ASP A 74 -7.04 -16.52 -26.98
C ASP A 74 -7.41 -15.08 -26.66
N CYS A 75 -7.03 -14.60 -25.47
CA CYS A 75 -7.26 -13.22 -25.09
C CYS A 75 -6.55 -12.25 -26.03
N PHE A 76 -5.27 -12.47 -26.31
CA PHE A 76 -4.49 -11.63 -27.22
C PHE A 76 -5.06 -11.62 -28.64
N ASN A 77 -5.42 -12.78 -29.19
CA ASN A 77 -5.94 -12.89 -30.55
C ASN A 77 -7.31 -12.22 -30.73
N LYS A 78 -8.14 -12.18 -29.68
CA LYS A 78 -9.46 -11.52 -29.67
C LYS A 78 -9.39 -10.00 -29.47
N MET A 79 -8.22 -9.43 -29.15
CA MET A 79 -8.04 -7.99 -29.02
C MET A 79 -8.12 -7.27 -30.37
N ASN A 80 -8.48 -5.98 -30.33
CA ASN A 80 -8.40 -5.09 -31.50
C ASN A 80 -6.93 -4.77 -31.84
N ASP A 81 -6.70 -4.22 -33.04
CA ASP A 81 -5.35 -3.95 -33.56
C ASP A 81 -4.58 -2.92 -32.72
N ALA A 82 -5.26 -1.94 -32.11
CA ALA A 82 -4.61 -0.95 -31.25
C ALA A 82 -4.07 -1.58 -29.96
N ASP A 83 -4.85 -2.47 -29.33
CA ASP A 83 -4.43 -3.21 -28.14
C ASP A 83 -3.32 -4.22 -28.46
N LYS A 84 -3.41 -4.93 -29.60
CA LYS A 84 -2.33 -5.80 -30.07
C LYS A 84 -1.04 -5.01 -30.31
N ALA A 85 -1.12 -3.84 -30.94
CA ALA A 85 0.03 -2.96 -31.16
C ALA A 85 0.62 -2.44 -29.83
N LYS A 86 -0.22 -2.16 -28.82
CA LYS A 86 0.24 -1.75 -27.48
C LYS A 86 1.09 -2.84 -26.81
N TYR A 87 0.66 -4.10 -26.85
CA TYR A 87 1.36 -5.19 -26.19
C TYR A 87 2.47 -5.82 -27.05
N GLY A 88 2.38 -5.69 -28.37
CA GLY A 88 3.32 -6.24 -29.36
C GLY A 88 3.20 -7.76 -29.56
N SER A 89 2.99 -8.53 -28.50
CA SER A 89 2.85 -10.00 -28.53
C SER A 89 1.97 -10.51 -27.40
N ALA A 90 1.55 -11.78 -27.48
CA ALA A 90 0.88 -12.47 -26.38
C ALA A 90 1.73 -12.50 -25.10
N LEU A 91 3.06 -12.65 -25.25
CA LEU A 91 3.99 -12.57 -24.12
C LEU A 91 4.03 -11.16 -23.52
N GLY A 92 4.04 -10.11 -24.35
CA GLY A 92 3.95 -8.73 -23.89
C GLY A 92 2.63 -8.42 -23.15
N TYR A 93 1.52 -9.02 -23.59
CA TYR A 93 0.25 -8.95 -22.87
C TYR A 93 0.34 -9.64 -21.49
N SER A 94 0.88 -10.85 -21.44
CA SER A 94 1.04 -11.61 -20.20
C SER A 94 1.94 -10.89 -19.19
N ALA A 95 3.01 -10.22 -19.65
CA ALA A 95 3.89 -9.41 -18.79
C ALA A 95 3.19 -8.20 -18.18
N ASP A 96 2.32 -7.52 -18.94
CA ASP A 96 1.49 -6.43 -18.41
C ASP A 96 0.48 -6.94 -17.36
N ARG A 97 -0.12 -8.11 -17.60
CA ARG A 97 -1.03 -8.77 -16.64
C ARG A 97 -0.30 -9.25 -15.39
N GLU A 98 0.91 -9.79 -15.51
CA GLU A 98 1.77 -10.15 -14.39
C GLU A 98 2.06 -8.94 -13.51
N LYS A 99 2.46 -7.81 -14.12
CA LYS A 99 2.70 -6.56 -13.40
C LYS A 99 1.44 -6.11 -12.64
N ALA A 100 0.27 -6.20 -13.26
CA ALA A 100 -1.00 -5.86 -12.63
C ALA A 100 -1.33 -6.79 -11.45
N PHE A 101 -1.21 -8.11 -11.63
CA PHE A 101 -1.42 -9.11 -10.57
C PHE A 101 -0.60 -8.79 -9.32
N PHE A 102 0.67 -8.50 -9.52
CA PHE A 102 1.60 -8.22 -8.44
C PHE A 102 1.35 -6.86 -7.76
N ALA A 103 0.91 -5.84 -8.49
CA ALA A 103 0.46 -4.58 -7.91
C ALA A 103 -0.82 -4.74 -7.07
N GLU A 104 -1.73 -5.63 -7.48
CA GLU A 104 -2.92 -5.98 -6.69
C GLU A 104 -2.52 -6.68 -5.38
N LEU A 105 -1.55 -7.61 -5.43
CA LEU A 105 -1.02 -8.26 -4.22
C LEU A 105 -0.34 -7.26 -3.28
N ASP A 106 0.44 -6.31 -3.79
CA ASP A 106 1.06 -5.25 -2.98
C ASP A 106 0.00 -4.39 -2.28
N THR A 107 -1.06 -4.04 -3.00
CA THR A 107 -2.20 -3.28 -2.46
C THR A 107 -2.86 -4.03 -1.29
N LEU A 108 -2.90 -5.36 -1.37
CA LEU A 108 -3.42 -6.23 -0.32
C LEU A 108 -2.41 -6.54 0.80
N ASN A 109 -1.21 -5.96 0.76
CA ASN A 109 -0.10 -6.23 1.69
C ASN A 109 0.34 -7.70 1.71
N VAL A 110 0.27 -8.39 0.57
CA VAL A 110 0.83 -9.74 0.39
C VAL A 110 2.32 -9.63 0.12
N ARG A 111 3.15 -10.35 0.87
CA ARG A 111 4.61 -10.36 0.65
C ARG A 111 4.94 -10.96 -0.72
N ARG A 112 5.84 -10.31 -1.45
CA ARG A 112 6.39 -10.86 -2.69
C ARG A 112 7.12 -12.18 -2.42
N PRO A 113 7.03 -13.17 -3.33
CA PRO A 113 7.86 -14.36 -3.26
C PRO A 113 9.35 -13.98 -3.38
N ASP A 114 10.22 -14.79 -2.80
CA ASP A 114 11.68 -14.60 -2.84
C ASP A 114 12.24 -14.91 -4.24
N SER A 115 11.52 -15.71 -5.02
CA SER A 115 11.87 -16.02 -6.41
C SER A 115 10.61 -16.21 -7.26
N ILE A 116 10.64 -15.65 -8.46
CA ILE A 116 9.57 -15.76 -9.46
C ILE A 116 10.15 -16.51 -10.65
N LEU A 117 9.47 -17.58 -11.09
CA LEU A 117 9.85 -18.35 -12.28
C LEU A 117 8.77 -18.21 -13.35
N ARG A 118 9.14 -17.83 -14.57
CA ARG A 118 8.19 -17.77 -15.69
C ARG A 118 8.34 -18.97 -16.59
N VAL A 119 7.23 -19.46 -17.14
CA VAL A 119 7.26 -20.63 -18.04
C VAL A 119 8.11 -20.32 -19.27
N SER A 120 7.98 -19.12 -19.82
CA SER A 120 8.76 -18.69 -20.99
C SER A 120 10.28 -18.68 -20.78
N GLU A 121 10.74 -18.61 -19.53
CA GLU A 121 12.16 -18.55 -19.17
C GLU A 121 12.79 -19.94 -18.98
N VAL A 122 12.00 -21.03 -18.94
CA VAL A 122 12.47 -22.39 -18.62
C VAL A 122 12.09 -23.44 -19.67
N MET A 123 11.82 -22.99 -20.91
CA MET A 123 11.36 -23.86 -21.99
C MET A 123 12.34 -25.00 -22.34
N PRO A 124 13.67 -24.79 -22.42
CA PRO A 124 14.63 -25.87 -22.66
C PRO A 124 14.54 -26.98 -21.59
N GLU A 125 14.40 -26.59 -20.33
CA GLU A 125 14.31 -27.51 -19.19
C GLU A 125 12.99 -28.28 -19.21
N ILE A 126 11.89 -27.64 -19.63
CA ILE A 126 10.61 -28.35 -19.80
C ILE A 126 10.75 -29.41 -20.90
N ILE A 127 11.38 -29.08 -22.03
CA ILE A 127 11.59 -30.02 -23.13
C ILE A 127 12.46 -31.21 -22.67
N ASP A 128 13.54 -30.97 -21.92
CA ASP A 128 14.36 -32.03 -21.30
C ASP A 128 13.54 -32.92 -20.36
N PHE A 129 12.69 -32.31 -19.52
CA PHE A 129 11.84 -33.05 -18.60
C PHE A 129 10.89 -33.97 -19.35
N VAL A 130 10.19 -33.46 -20.37
CA VAL A 130 9.30 -34.25 -21.23
C VAL A 130 10.07 -35.38 -21.90
N ASP A 131 11.25 -35.09 -22.44
CA ASP A 131 12.08 -36.12 -23.07
C ASP A 131 12.49 -37.22 -22.07
N ASN A 132 12.88 -36.84 -20.87
CA ASN A 132 13.22 -37.81 -19.84
C ASN A 132 12.04 -38.75 -19.52
N LEU A 133 10.83 -38.23 -19.41
CA LEU A 133 9.63 -39.05 -19.18
C LEU A 133 9.36 -40.02 -20.34
N VAL A 134 9.59 -39.57 -21.58
CA VAL A 134 9.49 -40.43 -22.78
C VAL A 134 10.56 -41.52 -22.77
N GLN A 135 11.81 -41.20 -22.42
CA GLN A 135 12.92 -42.16 -22.35
C GLN A 135 12.72 -43.21 -21.25
N GLN A 136 12.14 -42.82 -20.11
CA GLN A 136 11.73 -43.76 -19.06
C GLN A 136 10.46 -44.54 -19.44
N GLY A 137 9.82 -44.17 -20.55
CA GLY A 137 8.65 -44.83 -21.11
C GLY A 137 7.34 -44.52 -20.37
N PHE A 138 7.30 -43.54 -19.48
CA PHE A 138 6.08 -43.06 -18.80
C PHE A 138 5.35 -41.98 -19.61
N ALA A 139 5.88 -41.62 -20.78
CA ALA A 139 5.22 -40.74 -21.72
C ALA A 139 5.35 -41.31 -23.14
N TYR A 140 4.42 -40.91 -24.01
CA TYR A 140 4.41 -41.31 -25.41
C TYR A 140 3.97 -40.16 -26.30
N GLU A 141 4.51 -40.12 -27.52
CA GLU A 141 4.10 -39.19 -28.56
C GLU A 141 2.86 -39.74 -29.30
N SER A 142 1.96 -38.82 -29.67
CA SER A 142 0.80 -39.08 -30.51
C SER A 142 0.42 -37.81 -31.28
N GLU A 143 0.52 -37.87 -32.61
CA GLU A 143 0.13 -36.81 -33.55
C GLU A 143 0.77 -35.43 -33.31
N GLY A 144 2.00 -35.40 -32.82
CA GLY A 144 2.81 -34.21 -32.48
C GLY A 144 2.59 -33.67 -31.07
N SER A 145 1.77 -34.35 -30.25
CA SER A 145 1.63 -34.08 -28.82
C SER A 145 2.31 -35.20 -28.01
N VAL A 146 2.66 -34.92 -26.75
CA VAL A 146 3.24 -35.91 -25.84
C VAL A 146 2.34 -36.02 -24.62
N TYR A 147 1.95 -37.24 -24.25
CA TYR A 147 1.06 -37.53 -23.14
C TYR A 147 1.76 -38.36 -22.07
N PHE A 148 1.41 -38.13 -20.82
CA PHE A 148 1.82 -38.97 -19.69
C PHE A 148 0.92 -40.20 -19.61
N ASP A 149 1.51 -41.39 -19.48
CA ASP A 149 0.84 -42.68 -19.42
C ASP A 149 0.48 -43.02 -17.97
N VAL A 150 -0.74 -42.66 -17.56
CA VAL A 150 -1.20 -42.81 -16.17
C VAL A 150 -1.35 -44.29 -15.79
N GLU A 151 -1.82 -45.12 -16.71
CA GLU A 151 -2.01 -46.55 -16.48
C GLU A 151 -0.66 -47.24 -16.26
N LYS A 152 0.36 -46.92 -17.08
CA LYS A 152 1.71 -47.42 -16.85
C LYS A 152 2.28 -46.95 -15.51
N TYR A 153 2.04 -45.70 -15.13
CA TYR A 153 2.48 -45.17 -13.83
C TYR A 153 1.85 -45.91 -12.65
N GLU A 154 0.55 -46.22 -12.70
CA GLU A 154 -0.12 -47.03 -11.66
C GLU A 154 0.37 -48.49 -11.66
N HIS A 155 0.64 -49.09 -12.83
CA HIS A 155 1.12 -50.47 -12.93
C HIS A 155 2.59 -50.68 -12.59
N ASP A 156 3.39 -49.62 -12.53
CA ASP A 156 4.80 -49.70 -12.14
C ASP A 156 5.00 -50.18 -10.69
N GLY A 157 3.97 -50.03 -9.84
CA GLY A 157 3.94 -50.56 -8.47
C GLY A 157 4.75 -49.77 -7.44
N ARG A 158 5.62 -48.84 -7.87
CA ARG A 158 6.31 -47.89 -6.96
C ARG A 158 5.47 -46.67 -6.62
N PHE A 159 4.44 -46.38 -7.42
CA PHE A 159 3.71 -45.13 -7.37
C PHE A 159 2.21 -45.31 -7.26
N ILE A 160 1.54 -44.28 -6.73
CA ILE A 160 0.08 -44.20 -6.63
C ILE A 160 -0.33 -42.90 -7.33
N TYR A 161 -1.32 -42.97 -8.23
CA TYR A 161 -1.83 -41.78 -8.90
C TYR A 161 -2.93 -41.11 -8.06
N ALA A 162 -3.09 -39.79 -8.18
CA ALA A 162 -4.12 -39.03 -7.48
C ALA A 162 -4.12 -39.20 -5.95
N GLU A 163 -2.95 -39.34 -5.32
CA GLU A 163 -2.81 -39.47 -3.85
C GLU A 163 -3.41 -38.30 -3.07
N LEU A 164 -3.46 -37.11 -3.68
CA LEU A 164 -4.04 -35.94 -3.05
C LEU A 164 -5.57 -35.93 -3.11
N GLU A 165 -6.20 -36.59 -4.09
CA GLU A 165 -7.63 -36.48 -4.38
C GLU A 165 -8.16 -37.70 -5.17
N ARG A 166 -8.08 -38.88 -4.54
CA ARG A 166 -8.43 -40.15 -5.20
C ARG A 166 -9.90 -40.23 -5.61
N SER A 167 -10.79 -39.60 -4.85
CA SER A 167 -12.23 -39.52 -5.13
C SER A 167 -12.56 -38.84 -6.46
N SER A 168 -11.88 -37.73 -6.77
CA SER A 168 -12.16 -37.02 -8.02
C SER A 168 -11.67 -37.83 -9.22
N TYR A 169 -10.53 -38.53 -9.10
CA TYR A 169 -10.04 -39.45 -10.12
C TYR A 169 -11.05 -40.57 -10.42
N THR A 170 -11.57 -41.23 -9.38
CA THR A 170 -12.58 -42.30 -9.57
C THR A 170 -13.87 -41.78 -10.18
N ALA A 171 -14.35 -40.59 -9.74
CA ALA A 171 -15.55 -39.97 -10.28
C ALA A 171 -15.38 -39.51 -11.74
N THR A 172 -14.18 -39.04 -12.11
CA THR A 172 -13.88 -38.79 -13.52
C THR A 172 -14.01 -40.08 -14.31
N ALA A 173 -13.34 -41.17 -13.92
CA ALA A 173 -13.36 -42.46 -14.65
C ALA A 173 -14.77 -42.99 -14.99
N GLU A 174 -15.80 -42.62 -14.23
CA GLU A 174 -17.19 -43.03 -14.45
C GLU A 174 -17.97 -42.18 -15.50
N ASN A 175 -17.57 -40.93 -15.78
CA ASN A 175 -18.48 -39.94 -16.39
C ASN A 175 -18.11 -39.32 -17.77
N GLU A 176 -17.02 -39.70 -18.46
CA GLU A 176 -16.75 -39.20 -19.82
C GLU A 176 -16.17 -40.29 -20.74
N ASN A 177 -16.55 -40.23 -22.01
CA ASN A 177 -16.08 -41.15 -23.05
C ASN A 177 -14.87 -40.52 -23.76
N PRO A 178 -13.67 -41.11 -23.74
CA PRO A 178 -12.47 -40.52 -24.34
C PRO A 178 -12.60 -40.24 -25.86
N ALA A 179 -13.53 -40.94 -26.51
CA ALA A 179 -13.85 -40.80 -27.93
C ALA A 179 -14.41 -39.41 -28.32
N GLU A 180 -14.94 -38.61 -27.38
CA GLU A 180 -15.57 -37.31 -27.69
C GLU A 180 -14.57 -36.15 -27.80
N SER A 181 -13.31 -36.33 -27.38
CA SER A 181 -12.32 -35.24 -27.31
C SER A 181 -11.53 -35.00 -28.61
N GLY A 182 -11.56 -35.94 -29.56
CA GLY A 182 -10.72 -35.88 -30.76
C GLY A 182 -9.20 -36.06 -30.51
N GLU A 183 -8.78 -36.30 -29.26
CA GLU A 183 -7.38 -36.54 -28.89
C GLU A 183 -7.06 -38.05 -28.97
N LYS A 184 -5.94 -38.41 -29.61
CA LYS A 184 -5.47 -39.81 -29.71
C LYS A 184 -4.64 -40.24 -28.49
N LYS A 185 -5.27 -40.21 -27.32
CA LYS A 185 -4.70 -40.77 -26.09
C LYS A 185 -4.88 -42.29 -26.07
N ARG A 186 -3.92 -43.01 -25.49
CA ARG A 186 -4.05 -44.44 -25.16
C ARG A 186 -5.11 -44.63 -24.08
N ASN A 187 -5.03 -43.82 -23.03
CA ASN A 187 -5.93 -43.87 -21.90
C ASN A 187 -6.62 -42.55 -21.65
N ARG A 188 -7.84 -42.63 -21.09
CA ARG A 188 -8.67 -41.46 -20.81
C ARG A 188 -7.99 -40.48 -19.84
N ASN A 189 -7.33 -41.02 -18.82
CA ASN A 189 -6.74 -40.23 -17.73
C ASN A 189 -5.37 -39.65 -18.11
N ASP A 190 -4.84 -40.00 -19.28
CA ASP A 190 -3.59 -39.45 -19.78
C ASP A 190 -3.72 -37.94 -20.00
N PHE A 191 -2.71 -37.21 -19.57
CA PHE A 191 -2.67 -35.75 -19.66
C PHE A 191 -1.50 -35.29 -20.52
N ALA A 192 -1.69 -34.17 -21.23
CA ALA A 192 -0.69 -33.62 -22.11
C ALA A 192 0.50 -33.05 -21.32
N LEU A 193 1.70 -33.51 -21.67
CA LEU A 193 2.98 -32.93 -21.28
C LEU A 193 3.44 -31.88 -22.30
N TRP A 194 3.18 -32.17 -23.58
CA TRP A 194 3.45 -31.27 -24.70
C TRP A 194 2.24 -31.28 -25.63
N LYS A 195 1.79 -30.09 -26.05
CA LYS A 195 0.66 -29.93 -26.95
C LYS A 195 1.17 -29.44 -28.30
N LYS A 196 0.77 -30.12 -29.38
CA LYS A 196 1.00 -29.66 -30.74
C LYS A 196 0.41 -28.26 -30.95
N ALA A 197 1.17 -27.39 -31.60
CA ALA A 197 0.74 -26.04 -31.91
C ALA A 197 -0.43 -26.07 -32.91
N LYS A 198 -1.46 -25.27 -32.63
CA LYS A 198 -2.56 -24.98 -33.54
C LYS A 198 -2.20 -23.79 -34.43
N PRO A 199 -2.79 -23.64 -35.63
CA PRO A 199 -2.45 -22.55 -36.54
C PRO A 199 -2.55 -21.13 -35.93
N PHE A 200 -3.52 -20.89 -35.05
CA PHE A 200 -3.68 -19.60 -34.38
C PHE A 200 -2.63 -19.34 -33.28
N GLU A 201 -2.05 -20.40 -32.71
CA GLU A 201 -0.96 -20.32 -31.73
C GLU A 201 0.37 -20.03 -32.45
N GLU A 202 0.58 -20.64 -33.62
CA GLU A 202 1.71 -20.31 -34.51
C GLU A 202 1.67 -18.85 -34.96
N ALA A 203 0.50 -18.35 -35.34
CA ALA A 203 0.31 -16.95 -35.71
C ALA A 203 0.59 -15.97 -34.56
N ALA A 204 0.36 -16.39 -33.31
CA ALA A 204 0.67 -15.61 -32.11
C ALA A 204 2.14 -15.71 -31.67
N GLY A 205 2.94 -16.57 -32.30
CA GLY A 205 4.37 -16.76 -32.00
C GLY A 205 4.66 -17.44 -30.67
N GLN A 206 3.70 -18.14 -30.06
CA GLN A 206 3.88 -18.88 -28.80
C GLN A 206 3.98 -20.38 -29.05
N TYR A 207 5.03 -20.79 -29.76
CA TYR A 207 5.37 -22.19 -30.00
C TYR A 207 6.89 -22.38 -30.01
N TRP A 208 7.31 -23.63 -29.81
CA TRP A 208 8.70 -24.06 -29.84
C TRP A 208 8.84 -25.27 -30.74
N GLU A 209 9.95 -25.31 -31.48
CA GLU A 209 10.30 -26.45 -32.31
C GLU A 209 10.99 -27.51 -31.44
N THR A 210 10.46 -28.73 -31.52
CA THR A 210 10.99 -29.89 -30.79
C THR A 210 11.05 -31.09 -31.72
N LYS A 211 11.62 -32.20 -31.23
CA LYS A 211 11.62 -33.48 -31.97
C LYS A 211 10.22 -34.07 -32.19
N TRP A 212 9.22 -33.62 -31.43
CA TRP A 212 7.80 -34.00 -31.60
C TRP A 212 7.05 -33.02 -32.53
N GLY A 213 7.75 -32.04 -33.09
CA GLY A 213 7.17 -30.97 -33.91
C GLY A 213 6.97 -29.66 -33.14
N LYS A 214 6.28 -28.72 -33.78
CA LYS A 214 5.93 -27.42 -33.19
C LYS A 214 4.87 -27.59 -32.12
N GLY A 215 5.10 -27.02 -30.95
CA GLY A 215 4.15 -27.09 -29.85
C GLY A 215 4.52 -26.22 -28.67
N ARG A 216 3.90 -26.50 -27.54
CA ARG A 216 4.06 -25.76 -26.28
C ARG A 216 3.83 -26.69 -25.08
N PRO A 217 4.19 -26.29 -23.86
CA PRO A 217 4.06 -27.18 -22.72
C PRO A 217 2.60 -27.35 -22.31
N GLY A 218 2.31 -28.49 -21.67
CA GLY A 218 1.07 -28.68 -20.93
C GLY A 218 1.14 -28.01 -19.56
N TRP A 219 0.00 -27.51 -19.06
CA TRP A 219 -0.07 -26.72 -17.82
C TRP A 219 0.64 -27.35 -16.61
N HIS A 220 0.61 -28.67 -16.47
CA HIS A 220 1.17 -29.37 -15.31
C HIS A 220 2.70 -29.47 -15.35
N ILE A 221 3.31 -29.68 -16.54
CA ILE A 221 4.76 -29.93 -16.64
C ILE A 221 5.59 -28.69 -16.27
N GLU A 222 4.97 -27.51 -16.40
CA GLU A 222 5.52 -26.21 -16.03
C GLU A 222 5.97 -26.19 -14.56
N CYS A 223 5.03 -26.44 -13.64
CA CYS A 223 5.29 -26.38 -12.20
C CYS A 223 6.26 -27.47 -11.74
N SER A 224 6.14 -28.69 -12.26
CA SER A 224 7.10 -29.79 -12.02
C SER A 224 8.53 -29.40 -12.41
N THR A 225 8.68 -28.77 -13.58
CA THR A 225 9.99 -28.35 -14.06
C THR A 225 10.55 -27.20 -13.24
N MET A 226 9.78 -26.11 -13.04
CA MET A 226 10.24 -24.93 -12.32
C MET A 226 10.58 -25.22 -10.86
N SER A 227 9.72 -25.94 -10.14
CA SER A 227 10.01 -26.33 -8.76
C SER A 227 11.15 -27.36 -8.67
N GLY A 228 11.26 -28.26 -9.65
CA GLY A 228 12.36 -29.21 -9.77
C GLY A 228 13.72 -28.55 -10.08
N LEU A 229 13.75 -27.48 -10.88
CA LEU A 229 14.98 -26.71 -11.11
C LEU A 229 15.47 -26.03 -9.85
N PHE A 230 14.53 -25.53 -9.05
CA PHE A 230 14.86 -24.74 -7.88
C PHE A 230 15.19 -25.61 -6.65
N TYR A 231 14.50 -26.72 -6.46
CA TYR A 231 14.64 -27.57 -5.27
C TYR A 231 15.07 -29.02 -5.54
N GLY A 232 15.17 -29.42 -6.81
CA GLY A 232 15.59 -30.75 -7.21
C GLY A 232 14.56 -31.83 -6.91
N LYS A 233 15.07 -33.00 -6.53
CA LYS A 233 14.31 -34.23 -6.35
C LYS A 233 13.31 -34.24 -5.19
N GLN A 234 13.44 -33.33 -4.21
CA GLN A 234 12.54 -33.28 -3.06
C GLN A 234 12.59 -31.95 -2.30
N PHE A 235 11.41 -31.40 -1.96
CA PHE A 235 11.28 -30.20 -1.14
C PHE A 235 10.17 -30.27 -0.10
N ASP A 236 10.06 -29.21 0.70
CA ASP A 236 9.43 -29.28 2.01
C ASP A 236 7.93 -28.98 1.93
N VAL A 237 7.53 -27.87 1.28
CA VAL A 237 6.14 -27.44 1.21
C VAL A 237 5.73 -27.02 -0.21
N HIS A 238 4.62 -27.56 -0.71
CA HIS A 238 3.96 -27.09 -1.93
C HIS A 238 2.55 -26.58 -1.60
N CYS A 239 2.22 -25.37 -2.06
CA CYS A 239 0.97 -24.68 -1.78
C CYS A 239 0.14 -24.37 -3.04
N GLY A 240 -1.18 -24.29 -2.89
CA GLY A 240 -2.07 -23.74 -3.93
C GLY A 240 -3.54 -23.69 -3.50
N GLY A 241 -4.42 -23.28 -4.40
CA GLY A 241 -5.87 -23.41 -4.19
C GLY A 241 -6.32 -24.87 -4.15
N ILE A 242 -7.39 -25.18 -3.44
CA ILE A 242 -7.97 -26.54 -3.37
C ILE A 242 -8.35 -27.10 -4.75
N ASP A 243 -8.67 -26.25 -5.72
CA ASP A 243 -8.91 -26.63 -7.11
C ASP A 243 -7.67 -27.13 -7.86
N LEU A 244 -6.47 -26.78 -7.40
CA LEU A 244 -5.22 -27.28 -7.99
C LEU A 244 -4.87 -28.68 -7.50
N ARG A 245 -5.48 -29.16 -6.40
CA ARG A 245 -5.26 -30.50 -5.86
C ARG A 245 -5.45 -31.59 -6.93
N PHE A 246 -6.49 -31.43 -7.75
CA PHE A 246 -6.76 -32.30 -8.89
C PHE A 246 -7.32 -31.50 -10.08
N PRO A 247 -6.80 -31.72 -11.31
CA PRO A 247 -5.74 -32.67 -11.63
C PRO A 247 -4.32 -32.10 -11.42
N HIS A 248 -4.15 -30.80 -11.16
CA HIS A 248 -2.86 -30.12 -11.34
C HIS A 248 -1.72 -30.67 -10.47
N HIS A 249 -1.79 -30.56 -9.15
CA HIS A 249 -0.77 -31.05 -8.22
C HIS A 249 -0.62 -32.58 -8.24
N THR A 250 -1.73 -33.29 -8.49
CA THR A 250 -1.70 -34.74 -8.72
C THR A 250 -0.80 -35.11 -9.91
N ASN A 251 -0.91 -34.38 -11.01
CA ASN A 251 -0.11 -34.60 -12.21
C ASN A 251 1.33 -34.19 -11.99
N GLU A 252 1.58 -33.14 -11.20
CA GLU A 252 2.95 -32.75 -10.83
C GLU A 252 3.67 -33.80 -10.00
N ILE A 253 2.97 -34.43 -9.05
CA ILE A 253 3.50 -35.58 -8.30
C ILE A 253 3.88 -36.69 -9.29
N ALA A 254 2.99 -37.08 -10.21
CA ALA A 254 3.26 -38.16 -11.15
C ALA A 254 4.47 -37.87 -12.04
N GLN A 255 4.55 -36.67 -12.62
CA GLN A 255 5.68 -36.21 -13.43
C GLN A 255 6.98 -36.23 -12.65
N SER A 256 6.98 -35.65 -11.44
CA SER A 256 8.20 -35.44 -10.67
C SER A 256 8.71 -36.70 -9.98
N GLN A 257 7.84 -37.53 -9.41
CA GLN A 257 8.24 -38.81 -8.84
C GLN A 257 8.84 -39.73 -9.89
N THR A 258 8.32 -39.68 -11.13
CA THR A 258 8.88 -40.40 -12.26
C THR A 258 10.24 -39.86 -12.66
N ARG A 259 10.38 -38.53 -12.85
CA ARG A 259 11.64 -37.90 -13.26
C ARG A 259 12.78 -38.18 -12.29
N TRP A 260 12.48 -38.14 -11.00
CA TRP A 260 13.49 -38.19 -9.93
C TRP A 260 13.62 -39.55 -9.24
N GLY A 261 12.65 -40.44 -9.40
CA GLY A 261 12.59 -41.71 -8.67
C GLY A 261 12.49 -41.55 -7.16
N ALA A 262 12.00 -40.40 -6.67
CA ALA A 262 11.95 -40.05 -5.25
C ALA A 262 10.50 -39.92 -4.77
N VAL A 263 10.15 -40.63 -3.69
CA VAL A 263 8.83 -40.63 -3.08
C VAL A 263 8.96 -40.35 -1.57
N PRO A 264 8.20 -39.40 -1.00
CA PRO A 264 7.36 -38.43 -1.71
C PRO A 264 8.23 -37.38 -2.42
N TRP A 265 7.76 -36.80 -3.53
CA TRP A 265 8.44 -35.65 -4.15
C TRP A 265 8.35 -34.38 -3.29
N VAL A 266 7.20 -34.15 -2.63
CA VAL A 266 6.99 -33.04 -1.70
C VAL A 266 6.54 -33.59 -0.36
N ARG A 267 7.15 -33.12 0.73
CA ARG A 267 6.85 -33.62 2.08
C ARG A 267 5.49 -33.16 2.60
N THR A 268 5.11 -31.91 2.33
CA THR A 268 3.87 -31.30 2.84
C THR A 268 3.12 -30.52 1.77
N TRP A 269 1.83 -30.80 1.63
CA TRP A 269 0.93 -30.13 0.69
C TRP A 269 -0.12 -29.30 1.42
N LEU A 270 -0.13 -27.99 1.19
CA LEU A 270 -1.08 -27.04 1.79
C LEU A 270 -2.04 -26.51 0.72
N HIS A 271 -3.34 -26.74 0.89
CA HIS A 271 -4.36 -26.28 -0.05
C HIS A 271 -5.32 -25.31 0.63
N THR A 272 -5.43 -24.08 0.11
CA THR A 272 -6.38 -23.08 0.65
C THR A 272 -7.79 -23.37 0.17
N GLY A 273 -8.77 -23.14 1.04
CA GLY A 273 -10.18 -23.32 0.67
C GLY A 273 -10.65 -22.31 -0.36
N GLN A 274 -11.64 -22.71 -1.16
CA GLN A 274 -12.28 -21.85 -2.17
C GLN A 274 -13.11 -20.75 -1.52
N LEU A 275 -13.13 -19.58 -2.15
CA LEU A 275 -14.09 -18.52 -1.86
C LEU A 275 -15.35 -18.70 -2.73
N ARG A 276 -16.52 -18.70 -2.09
CA ARG A 276 -17.84 -18.87 -2.69
C ARG A 276 -18.70 -17.64 -2.44
N ALA A 277 -19.67 -17.43 -3.33
CA ALA A 277 -20.69 -16.40 -3.14
C ALA A 277 -21.61 -16.75 -1.95
N ALA A 278 -22.45 -15.80 -1.54
CA ALA A 278 -23.34 -15.94 -0.37
C ALA A 278 -24.34 -17.11 -0.51
N ASP A 279 -24.73 -17.45 -1.73
CA ASP A 279 -25.60 -18.58 -2.08
C ASP A 279 -24.86 -19.94 -2.09
N GLY A 280 -23.56 -19.95 -1.81
CA GLY A 280 -22.71 -21.13 -1.85
C GLY A 280 -22.22 -21.50 -3.26
N GLU A 281 -22.59 -20.75 -4.29
CA GLU A 281 -22.08 -20.99 -5.64
C GLU A 281 -20.60 -20.61 -5.75
N LYS A 282 -19.91 -21.32 -6.65
CA LYS A 282 -18.51 -21.00 -6.97
C LYS A 282 -18.49 -19.61 -7.62
N MET A 283 -17.59 -18.72 -7.21
CA MET A 283 -17.48 -17.46 -7.96
C MET A 283 -16.88 -17.71 -9.34
N SER A 284 -17.59 -17.31 -10.40
CA SER A 284 -17.11 -17.46 -11.78
C SER A 284 -17.61 -16.33 -12.67
N LYS A 285 -16.81 -15.99 -13.69
CA LYS A 285 -17.19 -14.95 -14.65
C LYS A 285 -18.48 -15.31 -15.41
N SER A 286 -18.70 -16.60 -15.69
CA SER A 286 -19.87 -17.06 -16.44
C SER A 286 -21.16 -16.99 -15.62
N MET A 287 -21.08 -17.04 -14.29
CA MET A 287 -22.25 -16.95 -13.40
C MET A 287 -22.52 -15.52 -12.92
N GLY A 288 -21.76 -14.52 -13.40
CA GLY A 288 -21.98 -13.11 -13.09
C GLY A 288 -21.71 -12.68 -11.64
N ASN A 289 -21.37 -13.63 -10.75
CA ASN A 289 -21.09 -13.43 -9.33
C ASN A 289 -19.59 -13.23 -9.03
N PHE A 290 -18.80 -12.88 -10.05
CA PHE A 290 -17.36 -12.70 -9.97
C PHE A 290 -16.98 -11.25 -9.64
N TRP A 291 -16.21 -11.04 -8.58
CA TRP A 291 -15.64 -9.72 -8.25
C TRP A 291 -14.13 -9.72 -8.45
N SER A 292 -13.66 -8.76 -9.25
CA SER A 292 -12.22 -8.46 -9.31
C SER A 292 -11.73 -7.95 -7.95
N ILE A 293 -10.43 -8.00 -7.71
CA ILE A 293 -9.85 -7.38 -6.50
C ILE A 293 -10.20 -5.89 -6.44
N ALA A 294 -10.09 -5.19 -7.58
CA ALA A 294 -10.46 -3.79 -7.69
C ALA A 294 -11.94 -3.52 -7.33
N ASP A 295 -12.87 -4.39 -7.72
CA ASP A 295 -14.29 -4.23 -7.36
C ASP A 295 -14.54 -4.50 -5.88
N GLY A 296 -13.83 -5.47 -5.29
CA GLY A 296 -13.84 -5.70 -3.84
C GLY A 296 -13.35 -4.48 -3.07
N LEU A 297 -12.25 -3.86 -3.51
CA LEU A 297 -11.65 -2.69 -2.87
C LEU A 297 -12.49 -1.40 -2.99
N LYS A 298 -13.44 -1.34 -3.95
CA LYS A 298 -14.43 -0.26 -3.98
C LYS A 298 -15.47 -0.38 -2.86
N LYS A 299 -15.71 -1.59 -2.36
CA LYS A 299 -16.73 -1.88 -1.33
C LYS A 299 -16.14 -2.01 0.07
N TYR A 300 -14.96 -2.59 0.18
CA TYR A 300 -14.33 -2.96 1.44
C TYR A 300 -12.88 -2.48 1.48
N ASP A 301 -12.46 -1.93 2.62
CA ASP A 301 -11.06 -1.62 2.84
C ASP A 301 -10.21 -2.90 2.97
N VAL A 302 -8.90 -2.76 2.75
CA VAL A 302 -7.95 -3.88 2.74
C VAL A 302 -7.93 -4.62 4.09
N ASN A 303 -8.03 -3.90 5.20
CA ASN A 303 -8.01 -4.50 6.53
C ASN A 303 -9.29 -5.31 6.79
N LEU A 304 -10.44 -4.84 6.32
CA LEU A 304 -11.69 -5.60 6.41
C LEU A 304 -11.63 -6.88 5.58
N ILE A 305 -11.15 -6.83 4.33
CA ILE A 305 -10.96 -8.04 3.49
C ILE A 305 -10.05 -9.04 4.21
N ARG A 306 -8.92 -8.57 4.76
CA ARG A 306 -7.99 -9.42 5.50
C ARG A 306 -8.62 -9.99 6.78
N MET A 307 -9.40 -9.20 7.53
CA MET A 307 -10.11 -9.68 8.72
C MET A 307 -11.15 -10.74 8.37
N ILE A 308 -11.94 -10.57 7.31
CA ILE A 308 -12.86 -11.60 6.80
C ILE A 308 -12.11 -12.92 6.59
N PHE A 309 -10.91 -12.85 6.01
CA PHE A 309 -10.08 -14.02 5.78
C PHE A 309 -9.47 -14.62 7.04
N CYS A 310 -9.29 -13.84 8.11
CA CYS A 310 -8.84 -14.34 9.41
C CYS A 310 -9.94 -15.15 10.13
N LEU A 311 -11.22 -14.89 9.87
CA LEU A 311 -12.33 -15.51 10.61
C LEU A 311 -12.70 -16.92 10.13
N VAL A 312 -12.16 -17.37 9.00
CA VAL A 312 -12.35 -18.73 8.51
C VAL A 312 -11.00 -19.38 8.29
N GLN A 313 -10.83 -20.55 8.89
CA GLN A 313 -9.60 -21.33 8.81
C GLN A 313 -9.12 -21.47 7.35
N TRP A 314 -7.82 -21.28 7.11
CA TRP A 314 -7.26 -21.02 5.78
C TRP A 314 -7.53 -22.13 4.76
N GLN A 315 -7.58 -23.40 5.19
CA GLN A 315 -7.89 -24.53 4.30
C GLN A 315 -9.39 -24.74 4.04
N ASN A 316 -10.27 -24.10 4.82
CA ASN A 316 -11.71 -24.32 4.73
C ASN A 316 -12.34 -23.44 3.64
N VAL A 317 -13.35 -24.00 2.98
CA VAL A 317 -14.21 -23.26 2.05
C VAL A 317 -14.87 -22.09 2.79
N MET A 318 -14.85 -20.92 2.18
CA MET A 318 -15.43 -19.70 2.73
C MET A 318 -16.59 -19.24 1.87
N GLN A 319 -17.74 -18.98 2.50
CA GLN A 319 -18.87 -18.31 1.88
C GLN A 319 -18.84 -16.83 2.28
N LEU A 320 -18.82 -15.94 1.28
CA LEU A 320 -18.79 -14.51 1.53
C LEU A 320 -20.22 -13.97 1.66
N GLY A 321 -20.81 -14.14 2.85
CA GLY A 321 -22.12 -13.59 3.21
C GLY A 321 -22.02 -12.32 4.05
N ASP A 322 -23.11 -11.54 4.10
CA ASP A 322 -23.17 -10.27 4.83
C ASP A 322 -22.90 -10.43 6.34
N ASP A 323 -23.38 -11.52 6.94
CA ASP A 323 -23.14 -11.83 8.36
C ASP A 323 -21.64 -11.99 8.69
N LEU A 324 -20.88 -12.65 7.81
CA LEU A 324 -19.44 -12.82 7.98
C LEU A 324 -18.71 -11.47 7.84
N ILE A 325 -19.13 -10.64 6.89
CA ILE A 325 -18.56 -9.31 6.66
C ILE A 325 -18.80 -8.42 7.88
N GLU A 326 -20.02 -8.40 8.42
CA GLU A 326 -20.35 -7.59 9.58
C GLU A 326 -19.64 -8.10 10.84
N HIS A 327 -19.56 -9.42 11.02
CA HIS A 327 -18.80 -10.01 12.11
C HIS A 327 -17.31 -9.62 12.06
N ALA A 328 -16.70 -9.64 10.87
CA ALA A 328 -15.34 -9.15 10.65
C ALA A 328 -15.20 -7.66 10.96
N ARG A 329 -16.16 -6.84 10.55
CA ARG A 329 -16.17 -5.39 10.83
C ARG A 329 -16.21 -5.11 12.32
N VAL A 330 -17.06 -5.80 13.08
CA VAL A 330 -17.18 -5.65 14.54
C VAL A 330 -15.87 -6.01 15.22
N LYS A 331 -15.27 -7.16 14.90
CA LYS A 331 -13.99 -7.59 15.48
C LYS A 331 -12.84 -6.63 15.14
N LEU A 332 -12.73 -6.23 13.87
CA LEU A 332 -11.71 -5.27 13.43
C LEU A 332 -11.86 -3.94 14.16
N THR A 333 -13.07 -3.38 14.20
CA THR A 333 -13.36 -2.10 14.90
C THR A 333 -13.01 -2.21 16.38
N ARG A 334 -13.32 -3.32 17.03
CA ARG A 334 -13.00 -3.56 18.44
C ARG A 334 -11.49 -3.53 18.70
N ILE A 335 -10.72 -4.23 17.87
CA ILE A 335 -9.25 -4.25 17.95
C ILE A 335 -8.67 -2.86 17.72
N MET A 336 -9.13 -2.15 16.67
CA MET A 336 -8.63 -0.82 16.35
C MET A 336 -8.94 0.20 17.46
N ASN A 337 -10.16 0.20 18.00
CA ASN A 337 -10.53 1.08 19.11
C ASN A 337 -9.71 0.81 20.39
N PHE A 338 -9.39 -0.46 20.66
CA PHE A 338 -8.51 -0.81 21.78
C PHE A 338 -7.09 -0.26 21.58
N LEU A 339 -6.52 -0.43 20.37
CA LEU A 339 -5.20 0.09 20.04
C LEU A 339 -5.13 1.63 20.11
N GLN A 340 -6.16 2.34 19.63
CA GLN A 340 -6.29 3.79 19.75
C GLN A 340 -6.39 4.25 21.21
N THR A 341 -7.06 3.48 22.08
CA THR A 341 -7.13 3.79 23.51
C THR A 341 -5.73 3.84 24.14
N VAL A 342 -4.83 2.97 23.70
CA VAL A 342 -3.45 2.93 24.21
C VAL A 342 -2.57 4.02 23.60
N GLU A 343 -2.80 4.40 22.35
CA GLU A 343 -2.12 5.56 21.75
C GLU A 343 -2.33 6.83 22.58
N ALA A 344 -3.56 7.06 23.07
CA ALA A 344 -3.84 8.17 23.98
C ALA A 344 -3.06 8.09 25.30
N LEU A 345 -2.73 6.88 25.79
CA LEU A 345 -1.92 6.69 27.00
C LEU A 345 -0.45 7.07 26.76
N VAL A 346 0.08 6.83 25.57
CA VAL A 346 1.48 7.16 25.22
C VAL A 346 1.73 8.68 25.25
N HIS A 347 0.68 9.48 25.07
CA HIS A 347 0.76 10.95 25.12
C HIS A 347 0.56 11.55 26.52
N LYS A 348 0.22 10.73 27.52
CA LYS A 348 0.08 11.18 28.91
C LYS A 348 1.44 11.32 29.59
N SER A 349 1.53 12.29 30.50
CA SER A 349 2.66 12.39 31.42
C SER A 349 2.64 11.25 32.43
N PHE A 350 3.80 10.88 32.99
CA PHE A 350 3.88 9.81 33.98
C PHE A 350 2.95 10.02 35.19
N SER A 351 2.73 11.26 35.61
CA SER A 351 1.81 11.62 36.69
C SER A 351 0.32 11.42 36.36
N GLU A 352 -0.03 11.31 35.09
CA GLU A 352 -1.42 11.09 34.62
C GLU A 352 -1.71 9.60 34.35
N LEU A 353 -0.70 8.74 34.43
CA LEU A 353 -0.85 7.30 34.22
C LEU A 353 -1.35 6.62 35.49
N LYS A 354 -2.28 5.68 35.33
CA LYS A 354 -2.69 4.76 36.41
C LYS A 354 -1.52 3.88 36.80
N HIS A 355 -1.11 3.96 38.06
CA HIS A 355 0.04 3.26 38.62
C HIS A 355 -0.27 2.66 40.00
N GLY A 356 0.60 1.76 40.47
CA GLY A 356 0.50 1.13 41.78
C GLY A 356 -0.23 -0.21 41.71
N PHE A 357 0.54 -1.27 41.47
CA PHE A 357 0.06 -2.63 41.24
C PHE A 357 -0.82 -3.18 42.39
N LYS A 358 -1.94 -3.79 42.04
CA LYS A 358 -2.98 -4.36 42.93
C LYS A 358 -3.36 -5.80 42.51
N PRO A 359 -4.16 -6.54 43.32
CA PRO A 359 -4.59 -7.89 42.96
C PRO A 359 -5.30 -8.01 41.61
N HIS A 360 -6.14 -7.03 41.23
CA HIS A 360 -6.80 -7.03 39.91
C HIS A 360 -5.83 -6.83 38.73
N ASP A 361 -4.68 -6.17 38.96
CA ASP A 361 -3.61 -6.06 37.97
C ASP A 361 -2.93 -7.41 37.74
N HIS A 362 -2.71 -8.17 38.82
CA HIS A 362 -2.20 -9.54 38.71
C HIS A 362 -3.14 -10.43 37.90
N GLU A 363 -4.45 -10.38 38.19
CA GLU A 363 -5.46 -11.12 37.42
C GLU A 363 -5.42 -10.73 35.93
N PHE A 364 -5.31 -9.44 35.61
CA PHE A 364 -5.23 -9.00 34.22
C PHE A 364 -3.91 -9.40 33.55
N ALA A 365 -2.78 -9.38 34.26
CA ALA A 365 -1.49 -9.86 33.77
C ALA A 365 -1.53 -11.38 33.44
N VAL A 366 -2.25 -12.15 34.25
CA VAL A 366 -2.53 -13.57 33.96
C VAL A 366 -3.34 -13.69 32.66
N LYS A 367 -4.36 -12.85 32.45
CA LYS A 367 -5.15 -12.85 31.20
C LYS A 367 -4.32 -12.53 29.96
N ILE A 368 -3.35 -11.62 30.05
CA ILE A 368 -2.39 -11.36 28.95
C ILE A 368 -1.58 -12.62 28.63
N SER A 369 -1.10 -13.32 29.65
CA SER A 369 -0.30 -14.54 29.50
C SER A 369 -1.12 -15.69 28.91
N GLU A 370 -2.36 -15.87 29.39
CA GLU A 370 -3.31 -16.85 28.84
C GLU A 370 -3.62 -16.58 27.37
N ALA A 371 -3.88 -15.32 26.99
CA ALA A 371 -4.12 -14.94 25.61
C ALA A 371 -2.89 -15.21 24.73
N SER A 372 -1.70 -14.87 25.21
CA SER A 372 -0.44 -15.17 24.50
C SER A 372 -0.25 -16.67 24.27
N GLN A 373 -0.54 -17.50 25.27
CA GLN A 373 -0.44 -18.96 25.16
C GLN A 373 -1.49 -19.52 24.19
N LYS A 374 -2.75 -19.07 24.28
CA LYS A 374 -3.82 -19.47 23.35
C LYS A 374 -3.46 -19.14 21.90
N VAL A 375 -2.90 -17.95 21.65
CA VAL A 375 -2.43 -17.57 20.31
C VAL A 375 -1.29 -18.49 19.85
N HIS A 376 -0.33 -18.80 20.73
CA HIS A 376 0.76 -19.71 20.42
C HIS A 376 0.26 -21.10 20.02
N ASP A 377 -0.62 -21.68 20.83
CA ASP A 377 -1.17 -23.03 20.63
C ASP A 377 -2.00 -23.08 19.34
N ALA A 378 -2.79 -22.04 19.07
CA ALA A 378 -3.57 -21.91 17.85
C ALA A 378 -2.67 -21.82 16.59
N PHE A 379 -1.63 -20.98 16.62
CA PHE A 379 -0.68 -20.90 15.51
C PHE A 379 0.11 -22.20 15.30
N ALA A 380 0.48 -22.90 16.37
CA ALA A 380 1.16 -24.19 16.31
C ALA A 380 0.23 -25.30 15.76
N ASP A 381 -1.06 -25.23 16.07
CA ASP A 381 -2.05 -26.16 15.54
C ASP A 381 -2.60 -25.71 14.18
N ASN A 382 -1.82 -25.98 13.14
CA ASN A 382 -2.25 -25.74 11.75
C ASN A 382 -2.60 -24.27 11.45
N PHE A 383 -1.88 -23.33 12.07
CA PHE A 383 -2.09 -21.90 11.82
C PHE A 383 -3.55 -21.48 12.05
N ASP A 384 -4.14 -21.86 13.19
CA ASP A 384 -5.52 -21.53 13.55
C ASP A 384 -5.69 -20.04 13.88
N ILE A 385 -5.78 -19.25 12.81
CA ILE A 385 -5.96 -17.79 12.87
C ILE A 385 -7.31 -17.40 13.52
N PRO A 386 -8.45 -18.06 13.24
CA PRO A 386 -9.72 -17.74 13.92
C PRO A 386 -9.60 -17.80 15.45
N THR A 387 -9.08 -18.90 15.99
CA THR A 387 -8.90 -19.06 17.45
C THR A 387 -7.92 -18.03 18.02
N ALA A 388 -6.86 -17.68 17.29
CA ALA A 388 -5.94 -16.63 17.70
C ALA A 388 -6.62 -15.24 17.78
N ILE A 389 -7.46 -14.88 16.79
CA ILE A 389 -8.23 -13.64 16.81
C ILE A 389 -9.22 -13.63 17.98
N ASP A 390 -9.89 -14.74 18.25
CA ASP A 390 -10.82 -14.86 19.38
C ASP A 390 -10.11 -14.64 20.72
N ALA A 391 -8.91 -15.21 20.91
CA ALA A 391 -8.11 -14.98 22.11
C ALA A 391 -7.73 -13.50 22.31
N LEU A 392 -7.46 -12.76 21.23
CA LEU A 392 -7.22 -11.31 21.31
C LEU A 392 -8.49 -10.53 21.70
N ILE A 393 -9.65 -10.89 21.12
CA ILE A 393 -10.93 -10.26 21.45
C ILE A 393 -11.30 -10.51 22.91
N GLU A 394 -11.14 -11.75 23.40
CA GLU A 394 -11.37 -12.08 24.81
C GLU A 394 -10.51 -11.23 25.75
N LEU A 395 -9.22 -11.05 25.44
CA LEU A 395 -8.33 -10.18 26.21
C LEU A 395 -8.80 -8.72 26.22
N ILE A 396 -9.22 -8.21 25.05
CA ILE A 396 -9.74 -6.85 24.92
C ILE A 396 -11.02 -6.68 25.75
N ASP A 397 -11.91 -7.67 25.76
CA ASP A 397 -13.14 -7.62 26.54
C ASP A 397 -12.86 -7.68 28.05
N GLU A 398 -11.89 -8.48 28.50
CA GLU A 398 -11.42 -8.46 29.89
C GLU A 398 -10.86 -7.10 30.30
N TYR A 399 -10.14 -6.42 29.41
CA TYR A 399 -9.73 -5.04 29.65
C TYR A 399 -10.93 -4.11 29.83
N TYR A 400 -11.90 -4.14 28.92
CA TYR A 400 -13.05 -3.22 29.00
C TYR A 400 -13.92 -3.44 30.24
N LYS A 401 -13.99 -4.68 30.78
CA LYS A 401 -14.65 -4.97 32.07
C LYS A 401 -13.94 -4.32 33.26
N LYS A 402 -12.62 -4.14 33.18
CA LYS A 402 -11.76 -3.65 34.28
C LYS A 402 -11.03 -2.34 33.93
N LYS A 403 -11.49 -1.59 32.92
CA LYS A 403 -10.75 -0.47 32.31
C LYS A 403 -10.30 0.61 33.30
N ASP A 404 -11.09 0.84 34.35
CA ASP A 404 -10.85 1.88 35.36
C ASP A 404 -9.95 1.38 36.50
N LEU A 405 -9.72 0.07 36.58
CA LEU A 405 -8.93 -0.58 37.63
C LEU A 405 -7.49 -0.84 37.16
N VAL A 406 -7.33 -1.39 35.97
CA VAL A 406 -6.03 -1.87 35.46
C VAL A 406 -5.04 -0.72 35.26
N ILE A 407 -3.81 -0.89 35.73
CA ILE A 407 -2.71 0.07 35.52
C ILE A 407 -2.33 0.19 34.04
N ASP A 408 -1.96 1.39 33.61
CA ASP A 408 -1.75 1.69 32.18
C ASP A 408 -0.58 0.90 31.57
N SER A 409 0.41 0.52 32.37
CA SER A 409 1.53 -0.32 31.91
C SER A 409 1.08 -1.72 31.44
N LEU A 410 0.07 -2.32 32.06
CA LEU A 410 -0.47 -3.62 31.64
C LEU A 410 -1.35 -3.47 30.39
N VAL A 411 -2.08 -2.36 30.28
CA VAL A 411 -2.85 -2.04 29.06
C VAL A 411 -1.90 -1.89 27.87
N ILE A 412 -0.75 -1.24 28.06
CA ILE A 412 0.32 -1.14 27.05
C ILE A 412 0.86 -2.52 26.69
N SER A 413 1.12 -3.39 27.66
CA SER A 413 1.58 -4.77 27.40
C SER A 413 0.55 -5.58 26.60
N ALA A 414 -0.74 -5.49 26.94
CA ALA A 414 -1.82 -6.14 26.18
C ALA A 414 -1.89 -5.60 24.75
N ALA A 415 -1.81 -4.28 24.56
CA ALA A 415 -1.80 -3.67 23.23
C ALA A 415 -0.57 -4.04 22.41
N ARG A 416 0.61 -4.22 23.02
CA ARG A 416 1.80 -4.75 22.32
C ARG A 416 1.57 -6.15 21.79
N LEU A 417 0.97 -7.04 22.59
CA LEU A 417 0.59 -8.38 22.13
C LEU A 417 -0.38 -8.31 20.95
N VAL A 418 -1.49 -7.58 21.10
CA VAL A 418 -2.50 -7.42 20.04
C VAL A 418 -1.86 -6.84 18.77
N HIS A 419 -1.08 -5.76 18.91
CA HIS A 419 -0.39 -5.12 17.81
C HIS A 419 0.53 -6.10 17.08
N ASN A 420 1.41 -6.81 17.81
CA ASN A 420 2.37 -7.73 17.22
C ASN A 420 1.68 -8.85 16.45
N ILE A 421 0.61 -9.45 17.00
CA ILE A 421 -0.12 -10.52 16.31
C ILE A 421 -0.83 -9.95 15.07
N MET A 422 -1.44 -8.78 15.14
CA MET A 422 -2.03 -8.12 13.98
C MET A 422 -0.97 -7.82 12.90
N THR A 423 0.22 -7.37 13.28
CA THR A 423 1.34 -7.16 12.34
C THR A 423 1.80 -8.47 11.70
N VAL A 424 1.92 -9.56 12.46
CA VAL A 424 2.22 -10.91 11.94
C VAL A 424 1.15 -11.34 10.94
N LEU A 425 -0.13 -11.06 11.19
CA LEU A 425 -1.20 -11.39 10.25
C LEU A 425 -1.25 -10.44 9.03
N GLY A 426 -0.32 -9.47 8.94
CA GLY A 426 -0.17 -8.56 7.81
C GLY A 426 -1.12 -7.37 7.84
N PHE A 427 -1.64 -7.01 9.01
CA PHE A 427 -2.25 -5.70 9.23
C PHE A 427 -1.16 -4.66 9.48
N ALA A 428 -1.42 -3.41 9.12
CA ALA A 428 -0.58 -2.26 9.46
C ALA A 428 -1.36 -1.34 10.40
N PRO A 429 -1.59 -1.74 11.67
CA PRO A 429 -2.25 -0.87 12.62
C PRO A 429 -1.36 0.36 12.86
N GLU A 430 -1.86 1.55 12.50
CA GLU A 430 -1.18 2.80 12.80
C GLU A 430 -1.17 3.00 14.32
N THR A 431 -0.08 2.62 14.98
CA THR A 431 0.09 2.91 16.41
C THR A 431 1.53 3.31 16.73
N VAL A 432 1.66 4.26 17.65
CA VAL A 432 2.94 4.75 18.18
C VAL A 432 3.67 3.69 19.04
N LEU A 433 3.03 2.56 19.36
CA LEU A 433 3.58 1.50 20.23
C LEU A 433 4.90 0.89 19.75
N LEU A 434 5.20 0.96 18.44
CA LEU A 434 6.49 0.56 17.85
C LEU A 434 7.44 1.72 17.52
N SER A 435 7.02 2.98 17.69
CA SER A 435 7.89 4.14 17.40
C SER A 435 9.07 4.29 18.37
N GLN A 436 9.18 3.40 19.37
CA GLN A 436 10.34 3.32 20.27
C GLN A 436 11.35 2.24 19.90
N SER A 437 11.06 1.33 18.95
CA SER A 437 11.99 0.27 18.54
C SER A 437 12.30 0.21 17.04
N SER A 438 11.57 0.93 16.20
CA SER A 438 11.97 1.17 14.81
C SER A 438 12.00 2.66 14.56
N THR A 439 13.19 3.26 14.63
CA THR A 439 13.49 4.51 13.94
C THR A 439 13.46 4.24 12.44
N ASP A 440 12.27 4.01 11.89
CA ASP A 440 12.12 3.86 10.45
C ASP A 440 12.02 5.26 9.85
N PHE A 441 13.20 5.85 9.64
CA PHE A 441 13.36 7.18 9.05
C PHE A 441 12.95 7.23 7.56
N ALA A 442 12.50 6.12 6.98
CA ALA A 442 12.55 5.91 5.54
C ALA A 442 11.39 6.50 4.72
N LYS A 443 10.26 6.91 5.31
CA LYS A 443 9.13 7.46 4.52
C LYS A 443 8.77 8.93 4.79
N ALA A 444 9.15 9.48 5.96
CA ALA A 444 9.08 10.91 6.28
C ALA A 444 10.10 11.34 7.36
N GLY A 445 11.10 10.49 7.63
CA GLY A 445 11.69 10.30 8.95
C GLY A 445 12.33 11.51 9.60
N PHE A 446 13.14 12.26 8.88
CA PHE A 446 13.85 13.39 9.48
C PHE A 446 12.92 14.60 9.69
N PRO A 447 12.15 15.09 8.69
CA PRO A 447 11.20 16.19 8.89
C PRO A 447 10.17 15.95 10.01
N GLN A 448 9.58 14.75 10.04
CA GLN A 448 8.57 14.41 11.04
C GLN A 448 9.16 14.29 12.44
N ALA A 449 10.37 13.70 12.58
CA ALA A 449 11.09 13.67 13.86
C ALA A 449 11.41 15.09 14.35
N MET A 450 11.76 16.02 13.46
CA MET A 450 12.02 17.41 13.81
C MET A 450 10.75 18.18 14.21
N CYS A 451 9.60 17.89 13.60
CA CYS A 451 8.30 18.40 14.07
C CYS A 451 8.02 17.97 15.51
N GLN A 452 8.12 16.66 15.78
CA GLN A 452 7.86 16.09 17.09
C GLN A 452 8.84 16.59 18.15
N TYR A 453 10.14 16.63 17.83
CA TYR A 453 11.18 17.19 18.71
C TYR A 453 10.87 18.64 19.09
N ARG A 454 10.58 19.50 18.11
CA ARG A 454 10.24 20.91 18.36
C ARG A 454 8.98 21.05 19.20
N GLN A 455 7.93 20.28 18.91
CA GLN A 455 6.67 20.33 19.64
C GLN A 455 6.85 19.94 21.11
N ASN A 456 7.61 18.86 21.37
CA ASN A 456 7.91 18.38 22.71
C ASN A 456 8.72 19.40 23.53
N VAL A 457 9.82 19.92 22.97
CA VAL A 457 10.67 20.91 23.65
C VAL A 457 9.90 22.22 23.89
N ARG A 458 9.07 22.66 22.93
CA ARG A 458 8.22 23.85 23.07
C ARG A 458 7.18 23.69 24.17
N LYS A 459 6.48 22.54 24.23
CA LYS A 459 5.48 22.25 25.26
C LYS A 459 6.11 22.23 26.65
N ASN A 460 7.27 21.59 26.80
CA ASN A 460 8.02 21.55 28.06
C ASN A 460 8.48 22.94 28.50
N ASN A 461 9.06 23.73 27.59
CA ASN A 461 9.47 25.11 27.89
C ASN A 461 8.30 26.01 28.29
N LEU A 462 7.13 25.89 27.64
CA LEU A 462 5.93 26.62 28.04
C LEU A 462 5.44 26.24 29.45
N ASN A 463 5.50 24.96 29.80
CA ASN A 463 5.18 24.49 31.15
C ASN A 463 6.19 25.00 32.18
N MET A 464 7.49 24.99 31.88
CA MET A 464 8.52 25.56 32.75
C MET A 464 8.31 27.07 32.97
N LEU A 465 7.98 27.84 31.92
CA LEU A 465 7.64 29.26 32.07
C LEU A 465 6.42 29.48 32.95
N LYS A 466 5.40 28.62 32.85
CA LYS A 466 4.24 28.67 33.76
C LYS A 466 4.66 28.39 35.20
N GLN A 467 5.47 27.37 35.44
CA GLN A 467 5.97 27.03 36.78
C GLN A 467 6.82 28.16 37.38
N VAL A 468 7.71 28.78 36.60
CA VAL A 468 8.50 29.94 37.05
C VAL A 468 7.59 31.11 37.44
N ARG A 469 6.52 31.36 36.68
CA ARG A 469 5.53 32.41 37.00
C ARG A 469 4.70 32.09 38.25
N GLU A 470 4.27 30.84 38.42
CA GLU A 470 3.54 30.41 39.62
C GLU A 470 4.43 30.46 40.87
N LEU A 471 5.71 30.08 40.75
CA LEU A 471 6.68 30.22 41.83
C LEU A 471 6.93 31.68 42.20
N ALA A 472 7.10 32.56 41.21
CA ALA A 472 7.24 33.99 41.44
C ALA A 472 6.00 34.56 42.15
N LYS A 473 4.81 34.14 41.74
CA LYS A 473 3.53 34.54 42.36
C LYS A 473 3.40 34.01 43.80
N ALA A 474 3.75 32.74 44.05
CA ALA A 474 3.70 32.14 45.38
C ALA A 474 4.68 32.80 46.36
N LEU A 475 5.82 33.28 45.85
CA LEU A 475 6.84 34.00 46.63
C LEU A 475 6.60 35.52 46.68
N ASN A 476 5.53 36.00 46.05
CA ASN A 476 5.17 37.42 45.94
C ASN A 476 6.27 38.30 45.31
N ILE A 477 6.96 37.78 44.30
CA ILE A 477 8.06 38.40 43.57
C ILE A 477 7.57 38.93 42.21
N ASP A 478 7.78 40.22 41.93
CA ASP A 478 7.63 40.81 40.59
C ASP A 478 8.93 40.65 39.80
N LEU A 479 8.95 39.70 38.86
CA LEU A 479 10.09 39.40 37.99
C LEU A 479 10.60 40.61 37.18
N LYS A 480 9.83 41.70 37.08
CA LYS A 480 10.26 42.93 36.39
C LYS A 480 10.86 43.99 37.33
N LYS A 481 10.57 43.93 38.63
CA LYS A 481 10.89 45.02 39.57
C LYS A 481 11.81 44.59 40.71
N ASP A 482 11.73 43.34 41.13
CA ASP A 482 12.44 42.86 42.31
C ASP A 482 13.85 42.36 41.97
N SER A 483 14.82 42.59 42.85
CA SER A 483 16.25 42.35 42.62
C SER A 483 16.94 41.52 43.71
N GLY A 484 16.18 40.83 44.56
CA GLY A 484 16.75 39.90 45.56
C GLY A 484 17.30 38.61 44.93
N GLU A 485 18.14 37.87 45.66
CA GLU A 485 18.79 36.63 45.18
C GLU A 485 17.80 35.62 44.57
N THR A 486 16.66 35.42 45.23
CA THR A 486 15.58 34.54 44.75
C THR A 486 14.91 35.08 43.47
N ALA A 487 14.73 36.40 43.36
CA ALA A 487 14.16 37.03 42.17
C ALA A 487 15.12 36.92 40.99
N GLU A 488 16.42 37.07 41.23
CA GLU A 488 17.45 36.96 40.20
C GLU A 488 17.59 35.51 39.69
N LEU A 489 17.49 34.52 40.57
CA LEU A 489 17.45 33.10 40.18
C LEU A 489 16.25 32.79 39.29
N LEU A 490 15.05 33.29 39.63
CA LEU A 490 13.85 33.09 38.83
C LEU A 490 13.94 33.78 37.46
N LYS A 491 14.55 34.98 37.39
CA LYS A 491 14.84 35.65 36.12
C LYS A 491 15.83 34.86 35.27
N GLN A 492 16.88 34.30 35.86
CA GLN A 492 17.84 33.45 35.15
C GLN A 492 17.17 32.20 34.58
N LEU A 493 16.30 31.55 35.35
CA LEU A 493 15.49 30.43 34.87
C LEU A 493 14.55 30.84 33.73
N GLU A 494 13.85 31.97 33.85
CA GLU A 494 12.99 32.49 32.78
C GLU A 494 13.79 32.82 31.50
N ALA A 495 14.96 33.44 31.67
CA ALA A 495 15.87 33.78 30.58
C ALA A 495 16.42 32.52 29.88
N GLY A 496 16.82 31.51 30.63
CA GLY A 496 17.29 30.23 30.07
C GLY A 496 16.23 29.55 29.22
N VAL A 497 14.98 29.52 29.68
CA VAL A 497 13.86 28.95 28.92
C VAL A 497 13.54 29.79 27.67
N LYS A 498 13.63 31.12 27.74
CA LYS A 498 13.48 32.02 26.58
C LYS A 498 14.59 31.79 25.54
N THR A 499 15.83 31.57 25.97
CA THR A 499 16.94 31.22 25.07
C THR A 499 16.69 29.91 24.34
N ASN A 500 16.24 28.86 25.05
CA ASN A 500 15.89 27.57 24.43
C ASN A 500 14.77 27.73 23.39
N MET A 501 13.78 28.57 23.67
CA MET A 501 12.70 28.87 22.73
C MET A 501 13.21 29.60 21.47
N SER A 502 14.14 30.54 21.63
CA SER A 502 14.79 31.22 20.50
C SER A 502 15.57 30.25 19.62
N GLN A 503 16.26 29.26 20.22
CA GLN A 503 17.00 28.25 19.47
C GLN A 503 16.06 27.35 18.63
N LEU A 504 14.87 27.03 19.14
CA LEU A 504 13.85 26.30 18.37
C LEU A 504 13.31 27.11 17.19
N ASP A 505 13.17 28.42 17.35
CA ASP A 505 12.75 29.31 16.27
C ASP A 505 13.86 29.43 15.22
N THR A 506 15.13 29.54 15.60
CA THR A 506 16.28 29.47 14.67
C THR A 506 16.33 28.14 13.92
N MET A 507 16.13 27.02 14.62
CA MET A 507 16.09 25.71 13.98
C MET A 507 14.97 25.62 12.93
N ARG A 508 13.76 26.11 13.25
CA ARG A 508 12.62 26.14 12.33
C ARG A 508 12.87 27.06 11.13
N ASP A 509 13.26 28.29 11.40
CA ASP A 509 13.23 29.37 10.42
C ASP A 509 14.53 29.46 9.60
N ASP A 510 15.65 28.94 10.10
CA ASP A 510 16.96 29.00 9.45
C ASP A 510 17.49 27.60 9.12
N SER A 511 17.73 26.76 10.13
CA SER A 511 18.45 25.50 9.93
C SER A 511 17.69 24.51 9.04
N LEU A 512 16.43 24.23 9.34
CA LEU A 512 15.61 23.29 8.56
C LEU A 512 15.20 23.88 7.21
N LEU A 513 14.96 25.19 7.16
CA LEU A 513 14.62 25.89 5.92
C LEU A 513 15.75 25.80 4.89
N SER A 514 17.02 25.87 5.35
CA SER A 514 18.22 25.79 4.50
C SER A 514 18.44 24.45 3.81
N ILE A 515 17.76 23.39 4.28
CA ILE A 515 17.81 22.04 3.71
C ILE A 515 16.47 21.64 3.07
N GLY A 516 15.57 22.60 2.85
CA GLY A 516 14.34 22.36 2.08
C GLY A 516 13.16 21.84 2.91
N ILE A 517 13.23 21.99 4.24
CA ILE A 517 12.18 21.56 5.17
C ILE A 517 11.57 22.80 5.83
N LYS A 518 10.27 23.02 5.62
CA LYS A 518 9.54 24.13 6.21
C LYS A 518 8.52 23.60 7.20
N LEU A 519 8.64 23.98 8.48
CA LEU A 519 7.63 23.65 9.49
C LEU A 519 6.53 24.72 9.53
N GLU A 520 5.28 24.31 9.68
CA GLU A 520 4.10 25.18 9.78
C GLU A 520 3.32 24.83 11.05
N ASP A 521 3.15 25.81 11.93
CA ASP A 521 2.30 25.68 13.12
C ASP A 521 0.83 25.84 12.69
N ASN A 522 -0.03 24.87 12.99
CA ASN A 522 -1.46 24.95 12.68
C ASN A 522 -2.28 25.56 13.84
N ALA A 523 -3.55 25.90 13.57
CA ALA A 523 -4.41 26.61 14.52
C ALA A 523 -4.73 25.81 15.81
N GLU A 524 -4.55 24.48 15.77
CA GLU A 524 -4.77 23.56 16.89
C GLU A 524 -3.49 23.31 17.72
N GLY A 525 -2.35 23.90 17.33
CA GLY A 525 -1.08 23.81 18.04
C GLY A 525 -0.22 22.60 17.66
N ASN A 526 -0.57 21.89 16.58
CA ASN A 526 0.26 20.86 15.97
C ASN A 526 1.21 21.47 14.92
N VAL A 527 2.32 20.78 14.65
CA VAL A 527 3.38 21.25 13.74
C VAL A 527 3.44 20.33 12.52
N ASP A 528 3.02 20.83 11.37
CA ASP A 528 3.12 20.15 10.09
C ASP A 528 4.42 20.56 9.36
N PHE A 529 4.80 19.83 8.32
CA PHE A 529 5.95 20.19 7.49
C PHE A 529 5.64 20.15 5.99
N LYS A 530 6.39 20.95 5.23
CA LYS A 530 6.41 20.96 3.77
C LYS A 530 7.84 20.80 3.28
N LEU A 531 8.00 19.98 2.24
CA LEU A 531 9.25 19.81 1.52
C LEU A 531 9.24 20.70 0.27
N GLY A 532 10.37 21.28 -0.07
CA GLY A 532 10.50 22.14 -1.25
C GLY A 532 11.93 22.60 -1.48
N ASP A 533 12.13 23.40 -2.52
CA ASP A 533 13.46 23.90 -2.89
C ASP A 533 13.99 24.89 -1.81
N PRO A 534 15.15 24.61 -1.18
CA PRO A 534 15.75 25.50 -0.19
C PRO A 534 15.93 26.94 -0.70
N LYS A 535 16.26 27.13 -1.99
CA LYS A 535 16.45 28.47 -2.57
C LYS A 535 15.15 29.26 -2.58
N GLN A 536 14.04 28.62 -2.97
CA GLN A 536 12.72 29.25 -2.99
C GLN A 536 12.24 29.62 -1.59
N PHE A 537 12.45 28.75 -0.60
CA PHE A 537 12.06 29.05 0.79
C PHE A 537 12.90 30.17 1.40
N MET A 538 14.22 30.18 1.15
CA MET A 538 15.11 31.24 1.63
C MET A 538 14.85 32.58 0.94
N GLU A 539 14.52 32.60 -0.35
CA GLU A 539 14.06 33.80 -1.06
C GLU A 539 12.74 34.30 -0.50
N ALA A 540 11.75 33.43 -0.30
CA ALA A 540 10.47 33.80 0.31
C ALA A 540 10.63 34.35 1.73
N LYS A 541 11.58 33.82 2.52
CA LYS A 541 11.95 34.36 3.84
C LYS A 541 12.56 35.75 3.73
N LYS A 542 13.54 35.93 2.84
CA LYS A 542 14.17 37.24 2.58
C LYS A 542 13.14 38.26 2.12
N THR A 543 12.23 37.90 1.20
CA THR A 543 11.13 38.75 0.75
C THR A 543 10.20 39.11 1.90
N LYS A 544 9.82 38.16 2.78
CA LYS A 544 8.98 38.45 3.96
C LYS A 544 9.68 39.36 4.97
N GLN A 545 10.95 39.12 5.28
CA GLN A 545 11.74 39.95 6.19
C GLN A 545 11.93 41.37 5.63
N THR A 546 12.23 41.48 4.34
CA THR A 546 12.34 42.75 3.63
C THR A 546 10.99 43.48 3.67
N THR A 547 9.88 42.79 3.39
CA THR A 547 8.51 43.34 3.47
C THR A 547 8.12 43.79 4.88
N GLN A 548 8.50 43.03 5.93
CA GLN A 548 8.27 43.42 7.32
C GLN A 548 9.14 44.62 7.74
N GLN A 549 10.39 44.68 7.28
CA GLN A 549 11.25 45.85 7.47
C GLN A 549 10.73 47.09 6.72
N PHE A 550 10.13 46.91 5.54
CA PHE A 550 9.43 47.98 4.82
C PHE A 550 8.13 48.42 5.51
N LYS A 551 7.38 47.49 6.14
CA LYS A 551 6.19 47.82 6.94
C LYS A 551 6.51 48.53 8.26
N ASN A 552 7.68 48.25 8.85
CA ASN A 552 8.13 48.85 10.11
C ASN A 552 8.98 50.13 9.92
N LYS A 553 9.27 50.54 8.68
CA LYS A 553 9.80 51.88 8.39
C LYS A 553 8.64 52.88 8.30
N PRO A 554 8.72 54.07 8.95
CA PRO A 554 7.74 55.12 8.75
C PRO A 554 7.68 55.49 7.26
N GLN A 555 6.45 55.59 6.73
CA GLN A 555 6.20 55.82 5.31
C GLN A 555 6.97 57.03 4.78
N GLN A 556 7.98 56.77 3.95
CA GLN A 556 8.34 57.66 2.85
C GLN A 556 7.79 57.04 1.56
N PRO A 557 7.13 57.81 0.68
CA PRO A 557 6.41 57.24 -0.44
C PRO A 557 7.36 56.93 -1.60
N ALA A 558 7.50 55.65 -1.97
CA ALA A 558 8.07 55.27 -3.26
C ALA A 558 7.46 53.96 -3.79
N GLU A 559 6.67 54.16 -4.84
CA GLU A 559 6.08 53.29 -5.86
C GLU A 559 6.60 51.83 -6.02
N SER A 560 5.66 50.88 -6.08
CA SER A 560 5.86 49.59 -6.75
C SER A 560 4.67 49.25 -7.66
N LYS A 561 4.91 49.27 -8.98
CA LYS A 561 3.98 48.95 -10.06
C LYS A 561 3.60 47.46 -10.09
N LYS A 562 2.30 47.14 -10.21
CA LYS A 562 1.81 46.00 -11.01
C LYS A 562 1.18 46.57 -12.28
N LYS A 563 1.67 46.13 -13.45
CA LYS A 563 1.32 46.62 -14.78
C LYS A 563 -0.08 46.14 -15.19
N GLY A 564 -1.08 47.02 -15.06
CA GLY A 564 -2.08 47.22 -16.11
C GLY A 564 -1.56 48.29 -17.09
N PRO A 565 -2.23 48.54 -18.24
CA PRO A 565 -1.84 49.61 -19.14
C PRO A 565 -1.77 50.92 -18.36
N GLN A 566 -0.60 51.54 -18.34
CA GLN A 566 -0.35 52.73 -17.54
C GLN A 566 -0.91 53.92 -18.31
N MET A 567 -1.82 54.69 -17.71
CA MET A 567 -2.39 55.88 -18.35
C MET A 567 -1.25 56.79 -18.86
N PRO A 568 -1.26 57.17 -20.16
CA PRO A 568 -0.33 58.13 -20.72
C PRO A 568 -0.28 59.41 -19.90
N LYS A 569 0.89 60.05 -19.82
CA LYS A 569 1.01 61.37 -19.18
C LYS A 569 0.47 62.47 -20.11
N PRO A 570 -0.05 63.59 -19.58
CA PRO A 570 -0.56 64.72 -20.38
C PRO A 570 0.58 65.59 -20.97
N ILE A 571 1.60 64.95 -21.53
CA ILE A 571 2.79 65.57 -22.13
C ILE A 571 3.14 64.78 -23.39
N LYS A 572 3.27 65.47 -24.51
CA LYS A 572 3.69 64.91 -25.79
C LYS A 572 4.92 65.67 -26.27
N ASP A 573 6.00 64.93 -26.57
CA ASP A 573 7.27 65.49 -27.05
C ASP A 573 7.83 66.63 -26.17
N GLY A 574 7.65 66.50 -24.85
CA GLY A 574 8.14 67.47 -23.85
C GLY A 574 7.25 68.71 -23.64
N VAL A 575 6.17 68.84 -24.40
CA VAL A 575 5.20 69.94 -24.29
C VAL A 575 3.94 69.44 -23.57
N PRO A 576 3.44 70.15 -22.54
CA PRO A 576 2.14 69.83 -21.94
C PRO A 576 1.05 69.89 -23.02
N MET A 577 0.17 68.89 -23.04
CA MET A 577 -0.97 68.88 -23.97
C MET A 577 -2.13 69.72 -23.43
N HIS A 578 -2.95 70.28 -24.33
CA HIS A 578 -4.22 70.84 -23.90
C HIS A 578 -5.10 69.71 -23.33
N PRO A 579 -5.80 69.89 -22.21
CA PRO A 579 -6.55 68.82 -21.55
C PRO A 579 -7.60 68.15 -22.45
N ASP A 580 -8.22 68.89 -23.38
CA ASP A 580 -9.14 68.30 -24.37
C ASP A 580 -8.47 67.28 -25.29
N GLU A 581 -7.26 67.57 -25.74
CA GLU A 581 -6.50 66.67 -26.62
C GLU A 581 -6.00 65.46 -25.83
N TYR A 582 -5.64 65.67 -24.56
CA TYR A 582 -5.18 64.61 -23.67
C TYR A 582 -6.28 63.59 -23.40
N TYR A 583 -7.46 64.01 -22.93
CA TYR A 583 -8.52 63.05 -22.60
C TYR A 583 -9.10 62.35 -23.82
N ARG A 584 -9.11 62.99 -25.00
CA ARG A 584 -9.50 62.33 -26.27
C ARG A 584 -8.51 61.27 -26.72
N SER A 585 -7.24 61.36 -26.33
CA SER A 585 -6.22 60.34 -26.65
C SER A 585 -6.34 59.06 -25.80
N LEU A 586 -7.20 59.05 -24.77
CA LEU A 586 -7.35 57.95 -23.82
C LEU A 586 -8.48 56.97 -24.19
N THR A 587 -8.62 56.64 -25.48
CA THR A 587 -9.67 55.75 -26.00
C THR A 587 -9.57 54.32 -25.48
N ASP A 588 -8.38 53.89 -25.06
CA ASP A 588 -8.16 52.57 -24.45
C ASP A 588 -8.69 52.49 -23.00
N PHE A 589 -9.04 53.63 -22.41
CA PHE A 589 -9.45 53.75 -21.00
C PHE A 589 -10.90 54.24 -20.83
N TYR A 590 -11.45 54.93 -21.84
CA TYR A 590 -12.78 55.56 -21.78
C TYR A 590 -13.49 55.50 -23.14
N SER A 591 -14.81 55.41 -23.12
CA SER A 591 -15.62 55.21 -24.34
C SER A 591 -16.52 56.39 -24.73
N GLU A 592 -16.83 57.31 -23.80
CA GLU A 592 -17.66 58.50 -24.04
C GLU A 592 -17.15 59.70 -23.23
N TRP A 593 -17.38 60.91 -23.75
CA TRP A 593 -16.99 62.19 -23.14
C TRP A 593 -18.15 63.18 -23.17
N ASP A 594 -18.15 64.14 -22.24
CA ASP A 594 -19.13 65.22 -22.20
C ASP A 594 -18.73 66.42 -23.09
N GLU A 595 -19.56 67.48 -23.06
CA GLU A 595 -19.33 68.73 -23.80
C GLU A 595 -18.05 69.47 -23.39
N GLN A 596 -17.45 69.12 -22.25
CA GLN A 596 -16.20 69.66 -21.72
C GLN A 596 -15.02 68.70 -21.98
N ASN A 597 -15.22 67.68 -22.83
CA ASN A 597 -14.29 66.61 -23.17
C ASN A 597 -13.77 65.81 -21.96
N ILE A 598 -14.54 65.72 -20.88
CA ILE A 598 -14.22 64.89 -19.71
C ILE A 598 -14.88 63.52 -19.88
N PRO A 599 -14.17 62.41 -19.64
CA PRO A 599 -14.76 61.08 -19.76
C PRO A 599 -15.96 60.85 -18.86
N THR A 600 -17.02 60.23 -19.39
CA THR A 600 -18.26 59.91 -18.67
C THR A 600 -18.48 58.40 -18.50
N LYS A 601 -17.90 57.57 -19.38
CA LYS A 601 -17.96 56.11 -19.31
C LYS A 601 -16.56 55.48 -19.40
N ASP A 602 -16.37 54.35 -18.73
CA ASP A 602 -15.11 53.60 -18.79
C ASP A 602 -14.94 52.83 -20.13
N ALA A 603 -13.80 52.17 -20.32
CA ALA A 603 -13.49 51.41 -21.54
C ALA A 603 -14.51 50.30 -21.89
N LYS A 604 -15.39 49.91 -20.97
CA LYS A 604 -16.43 48.88 -21.17
C LYS A 604 -17.81 49.48 -21.43
N GLY A 605 -17.94 50.81 -21.46
CA GLY A 605 -19.22 51.49 -21.70
C GLY A 605 -20.06 51.70 -20.45
N GLU A 606 -19.52 51.46 -19.26
CA GLU A 606 -20.23 51.67 -17.99
C GLU A 606 -20.07 53.11 -17.48
N PRO A 607 -21.12 53.74 -16.94
CA PRO A 607 -21.07 55.12 -16.47
C PRO A 607 -20.17 55.27 -15.24
N LEU A 608 -19.30 56.28 -15.27
CA LEU A 608 -18.39 56.59 -14.16
C LEU A 608 -19.16 57.09 -12.93
N SER A 609 -18.71 56.67 -11.74
CA SER A 609 -19.30 57.15 -10.49
C SER A 609 -19.07 58.66 -10.29
N LYS A 610 -19.96 59.33 -9.54
CA LYS A 610 -19.84 60.77 -9.24
C LYS A 610 -18.49 61.15 -8.63
N ASN A 611 -17.88 60.27 -7.83
CA ASN A 611 -16.56 60.51 -7.25
C ASN A 611 -15.42 60.33 -8.27
N GLN A 612 -15.52 59.40 -9.22
CA GLN A 612 -14.53 59.24 -10.29
C GLN A 612 -14.58 60.43 -11.25
N TYR A 613 -15.78 60.83 -11.68
CA TYR A 613 -15.98 61.99 -12.55
C TYR A 613 -15.47 63.29 -11.89
N LYS A 614 -15.74 63.50 -10.59
CA LYS A 614 -15.22 64.66 -9.84
C LYS A 614 -13.68 64.71 -9.81
N LYS A 615 -13.01 63.56 -9.71
CA LYS A 615 -11.54 63.48 -9.75
C LYS A 615 -10.99 63.82 -11.14
N LEU A 616 -11.62 63.32 -12.20
CA LEU A 616 -11.23 63.64 -13.58
C LEU A 616 -11.38 65.13 -13.88
N LYS A 617 -12.46 65.76 -13.40
CA LYS A 617 -12.67 67.21 -13.53
C LYS A 617 -11.62 68.04 -12.79
N GLN A 618 -11.17 67.61 -11.61
CA GLN A 618 -10.09 68.28 -10.88
C GLN A 618 -8.74 68.14 -11.60
N GLU A 619 -8.48 66.97 -12.20
CA GLU A 619 -7.25 66.73 -12.95
C GLU A 619 -7.24 67.49 -14.29
N TYR A 620 -8.39 67.58 -14.97
CA TYR A 620 -8.57 68.43 -16.16
C TYR A 620 -8.12 69.88 -15.88
N GLN A 621 -8.57 70.46 -14.76
CA GLN A 621 -8.22 71.84 -14.42
C GLN A 621 -6.73 72.01 -14.09
N ARG A 622 -6.10 70.99 -13.50
CA ARG A 622 -4.64 71.00 -13.28
C ARG A 622 -3.86 70.97 -14.58
N ILE A 623 -4.25 70.11 -15.51
CA ILE A 623 -3.60 70.00 -16.82
C ILE A 623 -3.76 71.32 -17.58
N LEU A 624 -4.96 71.93 -17.55
CA LEU A 624 -5.20 73.24 -18.15
C LEU A 624 -4.29 74.33 -17.57
N THR A 625 -4.11 74.33 -16.25
CA THR A 625 -3.25 75.30 -15.55
C THR A 625 -1.79 75.12 -15.94
N ALA A 626 -1.31 73.87 -16.06
CA ALA A 626 0.06 73.57 -16.45
C ALA A 626 0.32 73.90 -17.94
N TYR A 627 -0.63 73.60 -18.83
CA TYR A 627 -0.59 73.98 -20.24
C TYR A 627 -0.47 75.49 -20.39
N ASN A 628 -1.34 76.25 -19.72
CA ASN A 628 -1.33 77.70 -19.77
C ASN A 628 -0.04 78.29 -19.17
N ALA A 629 0.48 77.73 -18.07
CA ALA A 629 1.72 78.19 -17.45
C ALA A 629 2.95 77.95 -18.36
N TYR A 630 3.01 76.82 -19.06
CA TYR A 630 4.08 76.53 -20.03
C TYR A 630 4.05 77.47 -21.23
N HIS A 631 2.86 77.74 -21.77
CA HIS A 631 2.70 78.62 -22.93
C HIS A 631 2.75 80.13 -22.58
N ALA A 632 2.66 80.49 -21.30
CA ALA A 632 2.81 81.86 -20.81
C ALA A 632 4.26 82.22 -20.41
N ALA A 633 5.18 81.25 -20.34
CA ALA A 633 6.58 81.49 -20.00
C ALA A 633 7.36 82.05 -21.21
N PRO A 634 8.14 83.14 -21.07
CA PRO A 634 8.96 83.67 -22.16
C PRO A 634 10.05 82.65 -22.54
N LYS A 635 10.07 82.24 -23.81
CA LYS A 635 11.06 81.31 -24.35
C LYS A 635 12.44 81.99 -24.35
N GLN A 636 13.39 81.44 -23.61
CA GLN A 636 14.83 81.71 -23.78
C GLN A 636 15.42 80.75 -24.79
#